data_AF-A0A932DP20-F1
#
_entry.id   AF-A0A932DP20-F1
#
_cell.length_a   1.000
_cell.length_b   1.000
_cell.length_c   1.000
_cell.angle_alpha   90.00
_cell.angle_beta   90.00
_cell.angle_gamma   90.00
#
_symmetry.space_group_name_H-M   'P 1'
#
loop_
_entity.id
_entity.type
_entity.pdbx_description
1 polymer ?
#
loop_
_entity_poly.entity_id
_entity_poly.type
_entity_poly.pdbx_seq_one_letter_code
_entity_poly.pdbx_strand_id
1 'polypeptide(L)'
;MSQFIDIQRMKELYDRMRAELSSLRGCLGRPLLLSEKILYTHFYDKAISADLIERGKTELRLKPDRVVMQDATAQMTLLQFMSAGMDSVLTPSSLHCDHLIRARDGAAEDMERAMQENKEVYAFLSSACQKYGIDFWEPGSGIIHQVNLEHYAYPGALFVGTDSHTPNVGGLALLAVGVGGAEAVDPMTGQAWTLRAPKHVGVFLKGNCSGWTSPKDIILKVCSLMTVKGGTGKILEYFGEGARSLSCTGKATICNMGAELGATTSIFSYDEQMSEYLRATGRDDVADLAESYADLLSGDPEVYENPALYFDEVIEIDLNALEPGLTGPDTPDAYHPVSKLKGLAEHCQIPNTIDVCLVGSCTNSSYEDIRRVAELCDFADRKGLKLRSRFMLTPGSRQIEETMKRDGYVAIFEKVGATILSNACGPCVGQWDRNDLPKEQKSVVVSSFNRNFKRRNDGRAETYAFVASPEITTALAFAGRLDFNPLEDSLENEAGEAIRFEIKTTQSLPTVGFAATERDGFVKPSEDPRSLKVEVGPDSDRIQLLEAFNVWNLEKDFTDLVVLGKAKGKCTTDHISPAGVWFKYRGHLDNISNNLFIGVNNAFCPDEGKGHYIESGRTDELNKIARRYKEQKIGWIFVADENYGEGSSREHAAMEPRYLGCRAIIAKSFARIAETNLKKQGLLALQLKNANDYESIQEKDKISIIGLSELAPGRDIIVELNHSDGSTDLISCAHSLSLEQIAWFYAGSALNDAGQKLKKASVGASVPKETSAFAEFKKIKVQNPIVEIDGDEMARVIWQMIKERLILPYLDIDIRYFDLHIKNRERTDDRVTGEAAEAIKTYKVGIKCATITPNKARVEEYTLKKEYKSPNGTIRNTLGGTVFRAPIVIKNIPRLVPAWQRPIVVARHAHADQYKALEMNIDIPGKLSMKFAGADTSLREESLYEYKTPGIAIGMYNTLESIEDFARSCFQYGLLMKYPVYFSAKETILKIYDTAFRDIFQNIFEIEFKERFLAAGIFYDYKLIDDMVARVLKMEGGFVWALKNYDGDVQSDMVAQGFGSLGLMTSVLMCSDGKTIETEAAHGTVTRHYQLHKEGKQTSTNPMASIFAWTRGLAHRGKLDENPRLISFSETLERVCVETVESGCMTQDLARAVHATEDPPEGSWLSTEEFFSEIEKRFEQEIQSI
;
A
#
# COMPACT_ATOMS: atom_id res chain seq x y z
N MET A 1 7.22 -36.33 -9.50
CA MET A 1 6.49 -35.38 -8.64
C MET A 1 7.46 -34.26 -8.30
N SER A 2 7.10 -33.02 -8.63
CA SER A 2 7.89 -31.84 -8.33
C SER A 2 8.12 -31.70 -6.82
N GLN A 3 9.39 -31.49 -6.42
CA GLN A 3 9.78 -31.41 -5.01
C GLN A 3 9.46 -30.05 -4.38
N PHE A 4 9.48 -28.97 -5.17
CA PHE A 4 9.47 -27.58 -4.69
C PHE A 4 8.20 -26.79 -5.07
N ILE A 5 7.37 -27.37 -5.94
CA ILE A 5 6.13 -26.76 -6.43
C ILE A 5 4.95 -27.58 -5.93
N ASP A 6 4.03 -26.92 -5.26
CA ASP A 6 2.76 -27.50 -4.86
C ASP A 6 1.81 -27.51 -6.07
N ILE A 7 1.67 -28.69 -6.70
CA ILE A 7 0.81 -28.91 -7.86
C ILE A 7 -0.66 -28.59 -7.56
N GLN A 8 -1.12 -28.84 -6.33
CA GLN A 8 -2.50 -28.54 -5.96
C GLN A 8 -2.74 -27.03 -5.93
N ARG A 9 -1.82 -26.27 -5.33
CA ARG A 9 -1.89 -24.80 -5.32
C ARG A 9 -1.80 -24.20 -6.73
N MET A 10 -0.98 -24.78 -7.60
CA MET A 10 -0.89 -24.39 -9.02
C MET A 10 -2.20 -24.64 -9.76
N LYS A 11 -2.83 -25.81 -9.55
CA LYS A 11 -4.13 -26.13 -10.14
C LYS A 11 -5.21 -25.16 -9.66
N GLU A 12 -5.23 -24.84 -8.36
CA GLU A 12 -6.16 -23.86 -7.81
C GLU A 12 -5.98 -22.47 -8.42
N LEU A 13 -4.73 -22.05 -8.68
CA LEU A 13 -4.46 -20.81 -9.41
C LEU A 13 -5.08 -20.87 -10.80
N TYR A 14 -4.85 -21.93 -11.57
CA TYR A 14 -5.39 -22.04 -12.93
C TYR A 14 -6.91 -22.12 -12.99
N ASP A 15 -7.55 -22.82 -12.04
CA ASP A 15 -9.00 -22.87 -11.93
C ASP A 15 -9.57 -21.47 -11.60
N ARG A 16 -8.91 -20.72 -10.71
CA ARG A 16 -9.27 -19.32 -10.43
C ARG A 16 -9.10 -18.44 -11.66
N MET A 17 -7.96 -18.52 -12.35
CA MET A 17 -7.72 -17.78 -13.60
C MET A 17 -8.83 -18.06 -14.61
N ARG A 18 -9.21 -19.32 -14.81
CA ARG A 18 -10.30 -19.69 -15.74
C ARG A 18 -11.63 -19.07 -15.35
N ALA A 19 -11.97 -19.08 -14.06
CA ALA A 19 -13.23 -18.52 -13.56
C ALA A 19 -13.27 -16.98 -13.67
N GLU A 20 -12.20 -16.30 -13.30
CA GLU A 20 -12.16 -14.84 -13.17
C GLU A 20 -11.93 -14.12 -14.51
N LEU A 21 -11.07 -14.67 -15.39
CA LEU A 21 -10.71 -14.01 -16.64
C LEU A 21 -11.89 -13.85 -17.60
N SER A 22 -12.90 -14.74 -17.56
CA SER A 22 -14.12 -14.58 -18.36
C SER A 22 -14.91 -13.34 -17.92
N SER A 23 -15.03 -13.12 -16.61
CA SER A 23 -15.69 -11.93 -16.07
C SER A 23 -14.90 -10.67 -16.37
N LEU A 24 -13.57 -10.72 -16.21
CA LEU A 24 -12.69 -9.58 -16.45
C LEU A 24 -12.74 -9.08 -17.90
N ARG A 25 -12.76 -10.01 -18.88
CA ARG A 25 -12.97 -9.64 -20.30
C ARG A 25 -14.30 -8.93 -20.52
N GLY A 26 -15.36 -9.40 -19.87
CA GLY A 26 -16.68 -8.78 -19.91
C GLY A 26 -16.68 -7.36 -19.34
N CYS A 27 -16.04 -7.15 -18.18
CA CYS A 27 -15.95 -5.83 -17.55
C CYS A 27 -15.09 -4.84 -18.35
N LEU A 28 -13.94 -5.30 -18.88
CA LEU A 28 -13.01 -4.46 -19.62
C LEU A 28 -13.43 -4.23 -21.09
N GLY A 29 -14.32 -5.08 -21.63
CA GLY A 29 -14.81 -4.99 -23.01
C GLY A 29 -13.73 -5.24 -24.07
N ARG A 30 -12.61 -5.89 -23.72
CA ARG A 30 -11.46 -6.14 -24.61
C ARG A 30 -10.71 -7.43 -24.24
N PRO A 31 -9.95 -8.03 -25.17
CA PRO A 31 -9.01 -9.11 -24.88
C PRO A 31 -7.86 -8.66 -23.95
N LEU A 32 -7.19 -9.64 -23.35
CA LEU A 32 -6.16 -9.45 -22.32
C LEU A 32 -4.77 -9.92 -22.78
N LEU A 33 -3.77 -9.11 -22.45
CA LEU A 33 -2.35 -9.50 -22.52
C LEU A 33 -2.05 -10.62 -21.52
N LEU A 34 -0.99 -11.43 -21.74
CA LEU A 34 -0.60 -12.45 -20.75
C LEU A 34 -0.26 -11.82 -19.41
N SER A 35 0.51 -10.73 -19.45
CA SER A 35 0.87 -9.96 -18.27
C SER A 35 -0.35 -9.41 -17.51
N GLU A 36 -1.39 -8.98 -18.21
CA GLU A 36 -2.65 -8.54 -17.58
C GLU A 36 -3.41 -9.71 -16.97
N LYS A 37 -3.48 -10.85 -17.66
CA LYS A 37 -4.12 -12.07 -17.13
C LYS A 37 -3.51 -12.45 -15.79
N ILE A 38 -2.17 -12.50 -15.71
CA ILE A 38 -1.46 -12.84 -14.48
C ILE A 38 -1.67 -11.75 -13.41
N LEU A 39 -1.48 -10.46 -13.72
CA LEU A 39 -1.64 -9.41 -12.70
C LEU A 39 -3.05 -9.38 -12.09
N TYR A 40 -4.09 -9.48 -12.91
CA TYR A 40 -5.47 -9.26 -12.46
C TYR A 40 -6.06 -10.46 -11.71
N THR A 41 -5.57 -11.67 -11.95
CA THR A 41 -5.95 -12.85 -11.15
C THR A 41 -5.19 -12.93 -9.83
N HIS A 42 -4.20 -12.06 -9.62
CA HIS A 42 -3.42 -11.95 -8.37
C HIS A 42 -3.81 -10.73 -7.54
N PHE A 43 -4.99 -10.13 -7.74
CA PHE A 43 -5.46 -9.07 -6.86
C PHE A 43 -5.61 -9.55 -5.43
N TYR A 44 -5.11 -8.72 -4.50
CA TYR A 44 -5.26 -8.94 -3.08
C TYR A 44 -6.72 -8.74 -2.64
N ASP A 45 -7.36 -7.68 -3.14
CA ASP A 45 -8.74 -7.31 -2.84
C ASP A 45 -9.68 -7.75 -3.97
N LYS A 46 -10.64 -8.64 -3.67
CA LYS A 46 -11.58 -9.18 -4.67
C LYS A 46 -12.66 -8.18 -5.16
N ALA A 47 -12.65 -6.95 -4.64
CA ALA A 47 -13.67 -5.93 -4.89
C ALA A 47 -13.26 -4.86 -5.92
N ILE A 48 -12.06 -4.94 -6.52
CA ILE A 48 -11.62 -3.96 -7.51
C ILE A 48 -12.38 -4.19 -8.82
N SER A 49 -13.18 -3.21 -9.23
CA SER A 49 -13.82 -3.18 -10.54
C SER A 49 -12.74 -2.96 -11.62
N ALA A 50 -12.50 -3.97 -12.46
CA ALA A 50 -11.40 -3.95 -13.42
C ALA A 50 -11.50 -2.79 -14.44
N ASP A 51 -12.70 -2.29 -14.71
CA ASP A 51 -12.98 -1.08 -15.51
C ASP A 51 -12.39 0.22 -14.94
N LEU A 52 -11.88 0.21 -13.71
CA LEU A 52 -11.20 1.33 -13.07
C LEU A 52 -9.66 1.26 -13.15
N ILE A 53 -9.10 0.25 -13.84
CA ILE A 53 -7.65 0.09 -13.97
C ILE A 53 -7.14 0.94 -15.14
N GLU A 54 -6.42 2.01 -14.82
CA GLU A 54 -5.72 2.84 -15.79
C GLU A 54 -4.21 2.56 -15.74
N ARG A 55 -3.66 2.05 -16.85
CA ARG A 55 -2.22 1.79 -17.02
C ARG A 55 -1.41 3.07 -16.76
N GLY A 56 -0.35 2.94 -15.99
CA GLY A 56 0.54 4.02 -15.57
C GLY A 56 0.00 4.91 -14.45
N LYS A 57 -1.20 4.65 -13.91
CA LYS A 57 -1.80 5.48 -12.85
C LYS A 57 -2.32 4.68 -11.67
N THR A 58 -3.12 3.64 -11.89
CA THR A 58 -3.75 2.88 -10.80
C THR A 58 -2.69 2.11 -10.01
N GLU A 59 -2.69 2.22 -8.68
CA GLU A 59 -1.85 1.37 -7.82
C GLU A 59 -2.56 0.02 -7.60
N LEU A 60 -1.98 -1.04 -8.15
CA LEU A 60 -2.47 -2.40 -7.99
C LEU A 60 -2.03 -2.95 -6.64
N ARG A 61 -2.94 -3.65 -5.94
CA ARG A 61 -2.66 -4.38 -4.70
C ARG A 61 -2.68 -5.86 -5.03
N LEU A 62 -1.53 -6.51 -4.94
CA LEU A 62 -1.28 -7.84 -5.47
C LEU A 62 -0.87 -8.82 -4.37
N LYS A 63 -1.12 -10.10 -4.61
CA LYS A 63 -0.73 -11.21 -3.75
C LYS A 63 0.23 -12.13 -4.51
N PRO A 64 1.55 -11.93 -4.41
CA PRO A 64 2.55 -12.82 -5.00
C PRO A 64 2.44 -14.26 -4.47
N ASP A 65 2.79 -15.23 -5.31
CA ASP A 65 2.84 -16.64 -4.93
C ASP A 65 4.09 -17.00 -4.14
N ARG A 66 5.20 -16.28 -4.39
CA ARG A 66 6.51 -16.58 -3.81
C ARG A 66 7.38 -15.33 -3.67
N VAL A 67 8.22 -15.34 -2.65
CA VAL A 67 9.31 -14.40 -2.43
C VAL A 67 10.66 -15.10 -2.64
N VAL A 68 11.59 -14.48 -3.35
CA VAL A 68 12.94 -15.02 -3.56
C VAL A 68 14.00 -14.01 -3.12
N MET A 69 15.00 -14.45 -2.38
CA MET A 69 16.00 -13.55 -1.78
C MET A 69 17.43 -14.07 -2.03
N GLN A 70 18.39 -13.16 -2.09
CA GLN A 70 19.82 -13.50 -2.17
C GLN A 70 20.57 -12.95 -0.95
N ASP A 71 21.65 -13.59 -0.54
CA ASP A 71 22.37 -13.36 0.72
C ASP A 71 22.82 -11.91 0.99
N ALA A 72 23.10 -11.10 -0.04
CA ALA A 72 23.46 -9.69 0.15
C ALA A 72 22.27 -8.78 0.49
N THR A 73 21.04 -9.09 0.06
CA THR A 73 19.82 -8.31 0.42
C THR A 73 18.96 -9.01 1.46
N ALA A 74 19.03 -10.34 1.54
CA ALA A 74 18.32 -11.15 2.51
C ALA A 74 18.71 -10.81 3.94
N GLN A 75 19.97 -10.41 4.18
CA GLN A 75 20.41 -9.95 5.49
C GLN A 75 19.49 -8.87 6.05
N MET A 76 19.29 -7.79 5.29
CA MET A 76 18.47 -6.66 5.71
C MET A 76 16.96 -6.98 5.63
N THR A 77 16.55 -7.79 4.66
CA THR A 77 15.15 -8.25 4.52
C THR A 77 14.72 -9.04 5.75
N LEU A 78 15.54 -9.99 6.20
CA LEU A 78 15.28 -10.80 7.39
C LEU A 78 15.33 -9.96 8.67
N LEU A 79 16.25 -9.00 8.79
CA LEU A 79 16.28 -8.09 9.92
C LEU A 79 14.98 -7.26 10.01
N GLN A 80 14.46 -6.77 8.88
CA GLN A 80 13.17 -6.07 8.83
C GLN A 80 11.99 -7.01 9.14
N PHE A 81 11.99 -8.22 8.61
CA PHE A 81 10.98 -9.24 8.94
C PHE A 81 10.98 -9.58 10.43
N MET A 82 12.16 -9.73 11.04
CA MET A 82 12.31 -9.97 12.48
C MET A 82 11.71 -8.83 13.30
N SER A 83 11.88 -7.58 12.87
CA SER A 83 11.26 -6.42 13.52
C SER A 83 9.73 -6.39 13.42
N ALA A 84 9.13 -7.10 12.46
CA ALA A 84 7.67 -7.28 12.39
C ALA A 84 7.13 -8.24 13.47
N GLY A 85 8.01 -9.06 14.07
CA GLY A 85 7.66 -9.93 15.20
C GLY A 85 6.84 -11.17 14.83
N MET A 86 6.92 -11.64 13.58
CA MET A 86 6.20 -12.83 13.11
C MET A 86 6.97 -14.13 13.38
N ASP A 87 6.23 -15.21 13.64
CA ASP A 87 6.80 -16.54 13.92
C ASP A 87 7.26 -17.28 12.65
N SER A 88 6.66 -16.98 11.50
CA SER A 88 7.00 -17.59 10.19
C SER A 88 6.47 -16.73 9.04
N VAL A 89 7.02 -16.94 7.85
CA VAL A 89 6.54 -16.27 6.63
C VAL A 89 5.18 -16.83 6.20
N LEU A 90 4.29 -15.97 5.68
CA LEU A 90 2.97 -16.36 5.17
C LEU A 90 2.95 -16.66 3.67
N THR A 91 3.99 -16.23 2.95
CA THR A 91 4.18 -16.53 1.53
C THR A 91 5.42 -17.42 1.38
N PRO A 92 5.36 -18.53 0.61
CA PRO A 92 6.52 -19.36 0.33
C PRO A 92 7.74 -18.50 -0.05
N SER A 93 8.86 -18.74 0.61
CA SER A 93 10.04 -17.91 0.50
C SER A 93 11.30 -18.77 0.36
N SER A 94 12.26 -18.31 -0.45
CA SER A 94 13.58 -18.96 -0.55
C SER A 94 14.72 -17.94 -0.46
N LEU A 95 15.86 -18.37 0.06
CA LEU A 95 17.09 -17.59 0.20
C LEU A 95 18.26 -18.33 -0.45
N HIS A 96 19.04 -17.61 -1.26
CA HIS A 96 20.15 -18.14 -2.06
C HIS A 96 21.48 -17.47 -1.69
N CYS A 97 22.51 -18.25 -1.37
CA CYS A 97 23.84 -17.74 -0.99
C CYS A 97 24.81 -17.65 -2.18
N ASP A 98 24.78 -16.54 -2.91
CA ASP A 98 25.49 -16.36 -4.19
C ASP A 98 26.26 -15.04 -4.35
N HIS A 99 26.06 -14.02 -3.49
CA HIS A 99 26.72 -12.71 -3.62
C HIS A 99 27.94 -12.53 -2.70
N LEU A 100 28.22 -13.44 -1.78
CA LEU A 100 29.33 -13.29 -0.83
C LEU A 100 30.59 -14.11 -1.19
N ILE A 101 30.56 -14.83 -2.31
CA ILE A 101 31.69 -15.65 -2.78
C ILE A 101 32.57 -14.82 -3.72
N ARG A 102 33.78 -14.48 -3.26
CA ARG A 102 34.73 -13.63 -3.99
C ARG A 102 35.66 -14.46 -4.86
N ALA A 103 35.60 -14.21 -6.17
CA ALA A 103 36.45 -14.84 -7.18
C ALA A 103 37.91 -14.39 -7.05
N ARG A 104 38.87 -15.31 -7.11
CA ARG A 104 40.31 -15.02 -7.14
C ARG A 104 41.16 -16.13 -7.74
N ASP A 105 41.14 -17.30 -7.10
CA ASP A 105 42.12 -18.37 -7.32
C ASP A 105 41.49 -19.59 -8.02
N GLY A 106 40.16 -19.70 -8.04
CA GLY A 106 39.44 -20.83 -8.60
C GLY A 106 38.32 -21.30 -7.69
N ALA A 107 37.39 -22.09 -8.22
CA ALA A 107 36.15 -22.45 -7.52
C ALA A 107 36.37 -23.04 -6.11
N ALA A 108 37.33 -23.95 -5.93
CA ALA A 108 37.53 -24.66 -4.68
C ALA A 108 38.10 -23.74 -3.57
N GLU A 109 39.17 -23.02 -3.88
CA GLU A 109 39.84 -22.10 -2.96
C GLU A 109 38.95 -20.91 -2.61
N ASP A 110 38.21 -20.39 -3.59
CA ASP A 110 37.28 -19.27 -3.40
C ASP A 110 36.10 -19.68 -2.48
N MET A 111 35.62 -20.92 -2.59
CA MET A 111 34.59 -21.48 -1.70
C MET A 111 35.08 -21.65 -0.27
N GLU A 112 36.27 -22.24 -0.07
CA GLU A 112 36.85 -22.42 1.27
C GLU A 112 37.00 -21.07 1.97
N ARG A 113 37.54 -20.08 1.26
CA ARG A 113 37.68 -18.72 1.77
C ARG A 113 36.33 -18.08 2.09
N ALA A 114 35.34 -18.21 1.22
CA ALA A 114 34.01 -17.64 1.46
C ALA A 114 33.33 -18.24 2.70
N MET A 115 33.49 -19.55 2.93
CA MET A 115 32.97 -20.22 4.13
C MET A 115 33.63 -19.73 5.41
N GLN A 116 34.91 -19.35 5.37
CA GLN A 116 35.62 -18.77 6.50
C GLN A 116 35.27 -17.29 6.71
N GLU A 117 35.36 -16.46 5.66
CA GLU A 117 35.16 -15.00 5.72
C GLU A 117 33.71 -14.60 6.05
N ASN A 118 32.73 -15.43 5.66
CA ASN A 118 31.30 -15.11 5.82
C ASN A 118 30.57 -16.08 6.77
N LYS A 119 31.31 -16.85 7.56
CA LYS A 119 30.76 -17.84 8.51
C LYS A 119 29.60 -17.28 9.35
N GLU A 120 29.80 -16.09 9.92
CA GLU A 120 28.79 -15.43 10.75
C GLU A 120 27.52 -15.09 9.97
N VAL A 121 27.66 -14.53 8.77
CA VAL A 121 26.53 -14.17 7.93
C VAL A 121 25.76 -15.41 7.50
N TYR A 122 26.45 -16.47 7.06
CA TYR A 122 25.79 -17.72 6.68
C TYR A 122 25.09 -18.40 7.86
N ALA A 123 25.66 -18.34 9.07
CA ALA A 123 25.01 -18.83 10.29
C ALA A 123 23.74 -18.04 10.64
N PHE A 124 23.79 -16.71 10.54
CA PHE A 124 22.62 -15.84 10.69
C PHE A 124 21.52 -16.20 9.67
N LEU A 125 21.86 -16.27 8.38
CA LEU A 125 20.88 -16.55 7.32
C LEU A 125 20.28 -17.95 7.46
N SER A 126 21.11 -18.97 7.71
CA SER A 126 20.65 -20.35 7.88
C SER A 126 19.74 -20.49 9.11
N SER A 127 20.14 -19.96 10.27
CA SER A 127 19.32 -20.03 11.49
C SER A 127 18.01 -19.25 11.37
N ALA A 128 18.01 -18.09 10.70
CA ALA A 128 16.80 -17.34 10.40
C ALA A 128 15.86 -18.11 9.45
N CYS A 129 16.40 -18.72 8.39
CA CYS A 129 15.60 -19.49 7.45
C CYS A 129 14.95 -20.71 8.10
N GLN A 130 15.73 -21.46 8.89
CA GLN A 130 15.23 -22.60 9.66
C GLN A 130 14.14 -22.20 10.66
N LYS A 131 14.27 -21.04 11.31
CA LYS A 131 13.28 -20.53 12.27
C LYS A 131 11.99 -20.06 11.59
N TYR A 132 12.09 -19.29 10.51
CA TYR A 132 10.94 -18.58 9.94
C TYR A 132 10.25 -19.33 8.78
N GLY A 133 10.66 -20.56 8.48
CA GLY A 133 10.01 -21.37 7.45
C GLY A 133 10.42 -20.98 6.02
N ILE A 134 11.70 -20.62 5.82
CA ILE A 134 12.23 -20.16 4.53
C ILE A 134 13.20 -21.21 3.99
N ASP A 135 13.02 -21.58 2.72
CA ASP A 135 13.93 -22.49 2.01
C ASP A 135 15.34 -21.89 1.91
N PHE A 136 16.37 -22.63 2.31
CA PHE A 136 17.75 -22.13 2.33
C PHE A 136 18.63 -22.87 1.34
N TRP A 137 19.28 -22.13 0.44
CA TRP A 137 20.26 -22.64 -0.50
C TRP A 137 21.66 -22.18 -0.07
N GLU A 138 22.48 -23.15 0.31
CA GLU A 138 23.82 -22.97 0.86
C GLU A 138 24.79 -22.32 -0.14
N PRO A 139 25.90 -21.72 0.34
CA PRO A 139 26.94 -21.18 -0.52
C PRO A 139 27.43 -22.21 -1.55
N GLY A 140 27.48 -21.80 -2.83
CA GLY A 140 27.91 -22.65 -3.94
C GLY A 140 26.84 -23.57 -4.54
N SER A 141 25.59 -23.49 -4.04
CA SER A 141 24.43 -24.15 -4.65
C SER A 141 24.09 -23.60 -6.03
N GLY A 142 24.15 -22.28 -6.21
CA GLY A 142 23.89 -21.62 -7.47
C GLY A 142 23.42 -20.19 -7.31
N ILE A 143 23.39 -19.48 -8.43
CA ILE A 143 22.90 -18.11 -8.52
C ILE A 143 21.37 -18.13 -8.47
N ILE A 144 20.79 -17.25 -7.66
CA ILE A 144 19.36 -17.19 -7.33
C ILE A 144 18.45 -17.42 -8.54
N HIS A 145 18.72 -16.75 -9.67
CA HIS A 145 17.86 -16.79 -10.86
C HIS A 145 17.88 -18.13 -11.57
N GLN A 146 19.06 -18.77 -11.63
CA GLN A 146 19.24 -20.08 -12.24
C GLN A 146 18.54 -21.15 -11.39
N VAL A 147 18.79 -21.13 -10.08
CA VAL A 147 18.16 -22.05 -9.13
C VAL A 147 16.62 -21.89 -9.14
N ASN A 148 16.12 -20.66 -9.21
CA ASN A 148 14.68 -20.44 -9.30
C ASN A 148 14.07 -20.92 -10.63
N LEU A 149 14.77 -20.75 -11.75
CA LEU A 149 14.32 -21.28 -13.04
C LEU A 149 14.28 -22.82 -13.03
N GLU A 150 15.28 -23.45 -12.42
CA GLU A 150 15.45 -24.92 -12.33
C GLU A 150 14.43 -25.57 -11.38
N HIS A 151 14.06 -24.91 -10.28
CA HIS A 151 13.31 -25.56 -9.19
C HIS A 151 11.93 -24.95 -8.89
N TYR A 152 11.80 -23.61 -8.88
CA TYR A 152 10.63 -22.94 -8.30
C TYR A 152 9.67 -22.34 -9.34
N ALA A 153 10.18 -21.92 -10.50
CA ALA A 153 9.41 -21.27 -11.55
C ALA A 153 8.37 -22.23 -12.16
N TYR A 154 7.15 -21.73 -12.37
CA TYR A 154 6.11 -22.39 -13.14
C TYR A 154 5.21 -21.36 -13.84
N PRO A 155 4.62 -21.69 -15.02
CA PRO A 155 3.82 -20.75 -15.79
C PRO A 155 2.63 -20.17 -15.03
N GLY A 156 2.34 -18.89 -15.23
CA GLY A 156 1.19 -18.18 -14.64
C GLY A 156 1.39 -17.64 -13.22
N ALA A 157 2.50 -17.99 -12.55
CA ALA A 157 2.79 -17.51 -11.20
C ALA A 157 3.15 -16.02 -11.15
N LEU A 158 3.07 -15.43 -9.94
CA LEU A 158 3.59 -14.09 -9.64
C LEU A 158 4.67 -14.13 -8.57
N PHE A 159 5.91 -13.78 -8.91
CA PHE A 159 7.05 -13.75 -7.99
C PHE A 159 7.47 -12.30 -7.69
N VAL A 160 7.92 -12.07 -6.47
CA VAL A 160 8.73 -10.89 -6.13
C VAL A 160 10.09 -11.36 -5.61
N GLY A 161 11.15 -10.64 -5.96
CA GLY A 161 12.50 -11.02 -5.54
C GLY A 161 13.37 -9.85 -5.15
N THR A 162 14.21 -9.99 -4.13
CA THR A 162 15.10 -8.93 -3.65
C THR A 162 16.34 -8.74 -4.53
N ASP A 163 16.16 -8.88 -5.84
CA ASP A 163 17.18 -8.76 -6.87
C ASP A 163 16.58 -8.20 -8.17
N SER A 164 17.31 -7.31 -8.85
CA SER A 164 16.81 -6.66 -10.08
C SER A 164 16.62 -7.63 -11.25
N HIS A 165 17.37 -8.73 -11.30
CA HIS A 165 17.34 -9.70 -12.39
C HIS A 165 16.34 -10.84 -12.17
N THR A 166 15.50 -10.72 -11.13
CA THR A 166 14.34 -11.60 -10.88
C THR A 166 13.46 -11.83 -12.12
N PRO A 167 13.28 -10.86 -13.06
CA PRO A 167 12.60 -11.09 -14.34
C PRO A 167 13.14 -12.28 -15.17
N ASN A 168 14.34 -12.79 -14.91
CA ASN A 168 14.92 -13.97 -15.57
C ASN A 168 13.93 -15.13 -15.71
N VAL A 169 13.18 -15.45 -14.64
CA VAL A 169 12.24 -16.58 -14.66
C VAL A 169 11.00 -16.33 -15.54
N GLY A 170 10.78 -15.11 -16.01
CA GLY A 170 9.76 -14.80 -17.01
C GLY A 170 9.97 -15.48 -18.37
N GLY A 171 11.16 -16.07 -18.58
CA GLY A 171 11.39 -17.01 -19.68
C GLY A 171 10.58 -18.32 -19.58
N LEU A 172 9.89 -18.55 -18.45
CA LEU A 172 9.00 -19.69 -18.19
C LEU A 172 7.53 -19.25 -17.97
N ALA A 173 7.10 -18.22 -18.70
CA ALA A 173 5.71 -17.73 -18.74
C ALA A 173 5.08 -17.35 -17.40
N LEU A 174 5.86 -16.74 -16.51
CA LEU A 174 5.38 -16.16 -15.26
C LEU A 174 5.82 -14.70 -15.12
N LEU A 175 5.18 -13.94 -14.22
CA LEU A 175 5.63 -12.59 -13.90
C LEU A 175 6.53 -12.62 -12.67
N ALA A 176 7.70 -12.01 -12.77
CA ALA A 176 8.65 -11.96 -11.67
C ALA A 176 9.28 -10.57 -11.59
N VAL A 177 9.11 -9.88 -10.46
CA VAL A 177 9.48 -8.47 -10.33
C VAL A 177 10.55 -8.29 -9.26
N GLY A 178 11.62 -7.57 -9.61
CA GLY A 178 12.66 -7.17 -8.66
C GLY A 178 12.17 -6.07 -7.72
N VAL A 179 12.36 -6.23 -6.43
CA VAL A 179 11.89 -5.32 -5.37
C VAL A 179 12.98 -5.09 -4.31
N GLY A 180 12.80 -4.08 -3.45
CA GLY A 180 13.62 -3.92 -2.24
C GLY A 180 13.28 -4.94 -1.15
N GLY A 181 14.13 -5.05 -0.13
CA GLY A 181 13.88 -5.96 1.01
C GLY A 181 12.60 -5.63 1.76
N ALA A 182 12.36 -4.34 2.05
CA ALA A 182 11.12 -3.90 2.70
C ALA A 182 9.83 -4.24 1.91
N GLU A 183 9.88 -4.22 0.57
CA GLU A 183 8.75 -4.65 -0.28
C GLU A 183 8.55 -6.16 -0.25
N ALA A 184 9.63 -6.95 -0.18
CA ALA A 184 9.55 -8.40 -0.03
C ALA A 184 8.95 -8.82 1.33
N VAL A 185 9.16 -8.02 2.38
CA VAL A 185 8.55 -8.25 3.71
C VAL A 185 7.02 -8.14 3.68
N ASP A 186 6.42 -7.31 2.81
CA ASP A 186 4.96 -7.17 2.74
C ASP A 186 4.25 -8.54 2.51
N PRO A 187 4.50 -9.28 1.42
CA PRO A 187 3.89 -10.59 1.23
C PRO A 187 4.41 -11.64 2.23
N MET A 188 5.66 -11.55 2.69
CA MET A 188 6.15 -12.44 3.77
C MET A 188 5.30 -12.29 5.05
N THR A 189 4.74 -11.10 5.28
CA THR A 189 3.89 -10.79 6.44
C THR A 189 2.38 -10.83 6.12
N GLY A 190 2.00 -11.27 4.90
CA GLY A 190 0.62 -11.39 4.45
C GLY A 190 -0.04 -10.08 4.01
N GLN A 191 0.71 -8.99 3.93
CA GLN A 191 0.25 -7.71 3.40
C GLN A 191 0.24 -7.73 1.87
N ALA A 192 -0.56 -6.83 1.28
CA ALA A 192 -0.59 -6.65 -0.16
C ALA A 192 0.73 -6.06 -0.66
N TRP A 193 1.28 -6.61 -1.73
CA TRP A 193 2.36 -5.93 -2.46
C TRP A 193 1.73 -4.90 -3.41
N THR A 194 2.25 -3.68 -3.41
CA THR A 194 1.72 -2.59 -4.25
C THR A 194 2.57 -2.39 -5.50
N LEU A 195 1.91 -2.28 -6.65
CA LEU A 195 2.54 -2.05 -7.94
C LEU A 195 1.71 -1.08 -8.78
N ARG A 196 2.28 0.05 -9.21
CA ARG A 196 1.65 0.89 -10.23
C ARG A 196 1.38 0.08 -11.51
N ALA A 197 0.12 0.07 -11.96
CA ALA A 197 -0.33 -0.63 -13.16
C ALA A 197 0.62 -0.36 -14.32
N PRO A 198 1.36 -1.36 -14.84
CA PRO A 198 2.34 -1.11 -15.88
C PRO A 198 1.71 -0.72 -17.20
N LYS A 199 2.46 0.01 -18.03
CA LYS A 199 2.23 0.02 -19.49
C LYS A 199 2.84 -1.24 -20.11
N HIS A 200 2.49 -1.55 -21.35
CA HIS A 200 2.94 -2.79 -22.00
C HIS A 200 3.59 -2.53 -23.35
N VAL A 201 4.75 -3.15 -23.55
CA VAL A 201 5.51 -3.11 -24.81
C VAL A 201 5.47 -4.50 -25.42
N GLY A 202 4.89 -4.62 -26.61
CA GLY A 202 4.91 -5.87 -27.37
C GLY A 202 6.19 -5.96 -28.19
N VAL A 203 7.02 -6.98 -27.97
CA VAL A 203 8.21 -7.23 -28.80
C VAL A 203 7.93 -8.41 -29.72
N PHE A 204 7.65 -8.11 -30.98
CA PHE A 204 7.39 -9.09 -32.02
C PHE A 204 8.70 -9.60 -32.61
N LEU A 205 8.95 -10.89 -32.47
CA LEU A 205 10.13 -11.58 -32.99
C LEU A 205 9.75 -12.42 -34.22
N LYS A 206 10.39 -12.14 -35.34
CA LYS A 206 10.17 -12.80 -36.63
C LYS A 206 11.39 -13.60 -37.07
N GLY A 207 11.21 -14.72 -37.77
CA GLY A 207 12.33 -15.54 -38.22
C GLY A 207 12.98 -16.33 -37.08
N ASN A 208 14.24 -16.72 -37.25
CA ASN A 208 14.96 -17.53 -36.26
C ASN A 208 16.40 -17.05 -36.09
N CYS A 209 16.96 -17.18 -34.88
CA CYS A 209 18.39 -17.02 -34.68
C CYS A 209 19.16 -18.11 -35.44
N SER A 210 20.27 -17.75 -36.07
CA SER A 210 21.11 -18.71 -36.80
C SER A 210 22.60 -18.41 -36.64
N GLY A 211 23.42 -19.48 -36.67
CA GLY A 211 24.87 -19.38 -36.53
C GLY A 211 25.30 -18.76 -35.20
N TRP A 212 25.95 -17.59 -35.30
CA TRP A 212 26.51 -16.85 -34.16
C TRP A 212 25.47 -16.02 -33.40
N THR A 213 24.36 -15.66 -34.03
CA THR A 213 23.30 -14.88 -33.37
C THR A 213 22.63 -15.73 -32.29
N SER A 214 22.49 -15.17 -31.09
CA SER A 214 21.89 -15.87 -29.93
C SER A 214 20.82 -15.03 -29.24
N PRO A 215 20.07 -15.61 -28.27
CA PRO A 215 19.06 -14.86 -27.51
C PRO A 215 19.61 -13.60 -26.85
N LYS A 216 20.91 -13.59 -26.48
CA LYS A 216 21.57 -12.41 -25.92
C LYS A 216 21.55 -11.23 -26.89
N ASP A 217 21.78 -11.44 -28.18
CA ASP A 217 21.82 -10.36 -29.16
C ASP A 217 20.45 -9.68 -29.31
N ILE A 218 19.36 -10.42 -29.11
CA ILE A 218 17.99 -9.87 -29.14
C ILE A 218 17.85 -8.80 -28.06
N ILE A 219 18.20 -9.12 -26.82
CA ILE A 219 18.05 -8.16 -25.72
C ILE A 219 19.08 -7.04 -25.77
N LEU A 220 20.30 -7.28 -26.26
CA LEU A 220 21.24 -6.18 -26.55
C LEU A 220 20.67 -5.21 -27.59
N LYS A 221 19.99 -5.74 -28.62
CA LYS A 221 19.31 -4.92 -29.62
C LYS A 221 18.13 -4.14 -29.03
N VAL A 222 17.30 -4.76 -28.20
CA VAL A 222 16.20 -4.08 -27.50
C VAL A 222 16.74 -2.97 -26.59
N CYS A 223 17.81 -3.23 -25.83
CA CYS A 223 18.52 -2.22 -25.03
C CYS A 223 18.94 -1.02 -25.88
N SER A 224 19.47 -1.25 -27.07
CA SER A 224 19.83 -0.16 -28.00
C SER A 224 18.62 0.63 -28.51
N LEU A 225 17.50 -0.03 -28.78
CA LEU A 225 16.29 0.62 -29.31
C LEU A 225 15.57 1.45 -28.25
N MET A 226 15.52 0.95 -27.01
CA MET A 226 14.75 1.55 -25.92
C MET A 226 15.60 2.39 -24.97
N THR A 227 16.93 2.24 -25.00
CA THR A 227 17.88 2.78 -24.02
C THR A 227 17.63 2.27 -22.60
N VAL A 228 18.51 2.62 -21.65
CA VAL A 228 18.34 2.29 -20.22
C VAL A 228 17.10 2.91 -19.54
N LYS A 229 16.36 3.78 -20.25
CA LYS A 229 15.17 4.48 -19.71
C LYS A 229 13.85 3.96 -20.28
N GLY A 230 13.85 3.41 -21.49
CA GLY A 230 12.62 3.19 -22.26
C GLY A 230 11.66 2.16 -21.68
N GLY A 231 12.13 1.26 -20.81
CA GLY A 231 11.32 0.24 -20.14
C GLY A 231 10.68 0.72 -18.84
N THR A 232 11.04 1.90 -18.30
CA THR A 232 10.58 2.37 -16.99
C THR A 232 9.06 2.36 -16.85
N GLY A 233 8.54 1.62 -15.86
CA GLY A 233 7.11 1.50 -15.61
C GLY A 233 6.35 0.65 -16.64
N LYS A 234 7.07 -0.12 -17.47
CA LYS A 234 6.50 -0.99 -18.51
C LYS A 234 6.81 -2.46 -18.26
N ILE A 235 5.99 -3.36 -18.78
CA ILE A 235 6.28 -4.78 -18.95
C ILE A 235 6.57 -5.03 -20.43
N LEU A 236 7.64 -5.76 -20.74
CA LEU A 236 7.94 -6.23 -22.09
C LEU A 236 7.35 -7.64 -22.27
N GLU A 237 6.47 -7.80 -23.24
CA GLU A 237 5.86 -9.09 -23.58
C GLU A 237 6.31 -9.51 -24.97
N TYR A 238 7.03 -10.63 -25.05
CA TYR A 238 7.63 -11.14 -26.27
C TYR A 238 6.72 -12.17 -26.94
N PHE A 239 6.51 -12.02 -28.26
CA PHE A 239 5.61 -12.87 -29.04
C PHE A 239 6.06 -13.00 -30.50
N GLY A 240 5.40 -13.88 -31.26
CA GLY A 240 5.72 -14.17 -32.66
C GLY A 240 6.44 -15.52 -32.87
N GLU A 241 6.59 -15.93 -34.13
CA GLU A 241 7.23 -17.21 -34.48
C GLU A 241 8.67 -17.30 -33.97
N GLY A 242 9.41 -16.18 -34.00
CA GLY A 242 10.78 -16.13 -33.52
C GLY A 242 10.89 -16.16 -32.00
N ALA A 243 9.82 -15.83 -31.27
CA ALA A 243 9.78 -16.01 -29.83
C ALA A 243 9.61 -17.51 -29.48
N ARG A 244 8.80 -18.23 -30.26
CA ARG A 244 8.56 -19.68 -30.08
C ARG A 244 9.77 -20.54 -30.42
N SER A 245 10.65 -20.06 -31.31
CA SER A 245 11.86 -20.78 -31.69
C SER A 245 12.97 -20.76 -30.64
N LEU A 246 12.86 -19.92 -29.60
CA LEU A 246 13.89 -19.79 -28.57
C LEU A 246 13.73 -20.85 -27.48
N SER A 247 14.84 -21.37 -26.99
CA SER A 247 14.86 -22.23 -25.81
C SER A 247 14.32 -21.49 -24.57
N CYS A 248 13.84 -22.24 -23.56
CA CYS A 248 13.42 -21.65 -22.29
C CYS A 248 14.53 -20.81 -21.62
N THR A 249 15.76 -21.29 -21.67
CA THR A 249 16.93 -20.59 -21.11
C THR A 249 17.32 -19.35 -21.91
N GLY A 250 17.19 -19.40 -23.24
CA GLY A 250 17.35 -18.22 -24.09
C GLY A 250 16.30 -17.14 -23.83
N LYS A 251 15.04 -17.54 -23.63
CA LYS A 251 13.98 -16.62 -23.18
C LYS A 251 14.32 -16.01 -21.81
N ALA A 252 14.87 -16.80 -20.89
CA ALA A 252 15.30 -16.32 -19.59
C ALA A 252 16.44 -15.28 -19.68
N THR A 253 17.43 -15.49 -20.56
CA THR A 253 18.48 -14.49 -20.87
C THR A 253 17.88 -13.15 -21.30
N ILE A 254 16.87 -13.18 -22.19
CA ILE A 254 16.20 -11.98 -22.67
C ILE A 254 15.44 -11.28 -21.53
N CYS A 255 14.66 -12.04 -20.76
CA CYS A 255 13.90 -11.46 -19.66
C CYS A 255 14.79 -10.89 -18.54
N ASN A 256 15.92 -11.56 -18.25
CA ASN A 256 16.92 -11.12 -17.28
C ASN A 256 17.38 -9.69 -17.59
N MET A 257 17.83 -9.46 -18.82
CA MET A 257 18.36 -8.16 -19.25
C MET A 257 17.29 -7.11 -19.55
N GLY A 258 16.00 -7.46 -19.44
CA GLY A 258 14.92 -6.46 -19.41
C GLY A 258 15.08 -5.49 -18.23
N ALA A 259 15.77 -5.89 -17.16
CA ALA A 259 16.07 -5.02 -16.02
C ALA A 259 16.92 -3.80 -16.40
N GLU A 260 17.79 -3.93 -17.39
CA GLU A 260 18.71 -2.88 -17.87
C GLU A 260 17.96 -1.75 -18.61
N LEU A 261 16.74 -2.01 -19.06
CA LEU A 261 15.82 -1.02 -19.64
C LEU A 261 15.07 -0.20 -18.59
N GLY A 262 15.21 -0.56 -17.31
CA GLY A 262 14.33 -0.10 -16.24
C GLY A 262 12.94 -0.75 -16.25
N ALA A 263 12.75 -1.84 -17.01
CA ALA A 263 11.47 -2.54 -17.09
C ALA A 263 11.01 -3.07 -15.73
N THR A 264 9.69 -3.08 -15.52
CA THR A 264 9.10 -3.69 -14.33
C THR A 264 9.38 -5.19 -14.32
N THR A 265 9.17 -5.84 -15.47
CA THR A 265 9.57 -7.22 -15.76
C THR A 265 9.47 -7.49 -17.27
N SER A 266 9.80 -8.70 -17.68
CA SER A 266 9.73 -9.21 -19.05
C SER A 266 9.16 -10.62 -19.05
N ILE A 267 8.35 -10.97 -20.05
CA ILE A 267 7.66 -12.25 -20.10
C ILE A 267 7.51 -12.79 -21.53
N PHE A 268 7.55 -14.12 -21.66
CA PHE A 268 7.18 -14.86 -22.87
C PHE A 268 5.89 -15.66 -22.65
N SER A 269 5.11 -15.86 -23.71
CA SER A 269 3.98 -16.81 -23.67
C SER A 269 4.44 -18.25 -23.51
N TYR A 270 3.65 -19.07 -22.81
CA TYR A 270 3.94 -20.49 -22.64
C TYR A 270 3.97 -21.22 -23.99
N ASP A 271 4.99 -22.06 -24.19
CA ASP A 271 5.18 -22.85 -25.41
C ASP A 271 5.92 -24.18 -25.16
N GLU A 272 6.14 -24.94 -26.23
CA GLU A 272 6.70 -26.29 -26.17
C GLU A 272 8.12 -26.31 -25.60
N GLN A 273 8.93 -25.27 -25.86
CA GLN A 273 10.29 -25.15 -25.34
C GLN A 273 10.32 -25.01 -23.81
N MET A 274 9.28 -24.41 -23.23
CA MET A 274 9.10 -24.35 -21.78
C MET A 274 8.67 -25.70 -21.20
N SER A 275 7.79 -26.44 -21.88
CA SER A 275 7.43 -27.81 -21.49
C SER A 275 8.63 -28.75 -21.49
N GLU A 276 9.44 -28.73 -22.56
CA GLU A 276 10.66 -29.53 -22.67
C GLU A 276 11.65 -29.24 -21.54
N TYR A 277 11.81 -27.96 -21.17
CA TYR A 277 12.65 -27.56 -20.05
C TYR A 277 12.13 -28.04 -18.68
N LEU A 278 10.82 -27.92 -18.43
CA LEU A 278 10.18 -28.44 -17.21
C LEU A 278 10.42 -29.96 -17.07
N ARG A 279 10.23 -30.71 -18.16
CA ARG A 279 10.46 -32.17 -18.16
C ARG A 279 11.93 -32.52 -17.96
N ALA A 280 12.83 -31.83 -18.64
CA ALA A 280 14.28 -32.06 -18.49
C ALA A 280 14.77 -31.83 -17.04
N THR A 281 14.11 -30.93 -16.32
CA THR A 281 14.40 -30.60 -14.90
C THR A 281 13.55 -31.42 -13.91
N GLY A 282 12.90 -32.50 -14.35
CA GLY A 282 12.18 -33.44 -13.50
C GLY A 282 10.82 -32.95 -12.99
N ARG A 283 10.21 -31.97 -13.68
CA ARG A 283 8.93 -31.32 -13.36
C ARG A 283 7.84 -31.68 -14.37
N ASP A 284 7.75 -32.96 -14.74
CA ASP A 284 6.77 -33.48 -15.70
C ASP A 284 5.32 -33.18 -15.31
N ASP A 285 5.00 -33.23 -14.03
CA ASP A 285 3.67 -32.92 -13.49
C ASP A 285 3.29 -31.44 -13.64
N VAL A 286 4.27 -30.54 -13.50
CA VAL A 286 4.09 -29.11 -13.78
C VAL A 286 3.85 -28.89 -15.29
N ALA A 287 4.61 -29.58 -16.14
CA ALA A 287 4.46 -29.50 -17.60
C ALA A 287 3.08 -30.01 -18.05
N ASP A 288 2.68 -31.19 -17.60
CA ASP A 288 1.37 -31.80 -17.92
C ASP A 288 0.21 -30.88 -17.51
N LEU A 289 0.29 -30.29 -16.31
CA LEU A 289 -0.74 -29.38 -15.83
C LEU A 289 -0.77 -28.08 -16.64
N ALA A 290 0.39 -27.45 -16.90
CA ALA A 290 0.47 -26.23 -17.71
C ALA A 290 -0.04 -26.44 -19.14
N GLU A 291 0.30 -27.54 -19.79
CA GLU A 291 -0.21 -27.92 -21.11
C GLU A 291 -1.74 -27.99 -21.13
N SER A 292 -2.36 -28.54 -20.08
CA SER A 292 -3.82 -28.65 -19.99
C SER A 292 -4.55 -27.30 -19.78
N TYR A 293 -3.82 -26.23 -19.46
CA TYR A 293 -4.34 -24.86 -19.29
C TYR A 293 -3.61 -23.83 -20.17
N ALA A 294 -2.96 -24.26 -21.26
CA ALA A 294 -2.12 -23.40 -22.10
C ALA A 294 -2.85 -22.15 -22.64
N ASP A 295 -4.17 -22.21 -22.83
CA ASP A 295 -5.01 -21.08 -23.25
C ASP A 295 -5.02 -19.90 -22.26
N LEU A 296 -4.75 -20.16 -20.98
CA LEU A 296 -4.64 -19.14 -19.93
C LEU A 296 -3.22 -18.55 -19.82
N LEU A 297 -2.23 -19.25 -20.37
CA LEU A 297 -0.80 -18.99 -20.21
C LEU A 297 -0.16 -18.30 -21.43
N SER A 298 -1.01 -17.74 -22.28
CA SER A 298 -0.66 -16.87 -23.39
C SER A 298 -1.62 -15.68 -23.43
N GLY A 299 -1.26 -14.59 -24.11
CA GLY A 299 -2.20 -13.51 -24.41
C GLY A 299 -3.37 -14.04 -25.25
N ASP A 300 -4.50 -13.34 -25.21
CA ASP A 300 -5.63 -13.68 -26.09
C ASP A 300 -5.20 -13.57 -27.57
N PRO A 301 -5.59 -14.50 -28.46
CA PRO A 301 -5.13 -14.51 -29.86
C PRO A 301 -5.27 -13.17 -30.58
N GLU A 302 -6.36 -12.45 -30.32
CA GLU A 302 -6.67 -11.14 -30.90
C GLU A 302 -5.60 -10.09 -30.57
N VAL A 303 -4.96 -10.20 -29.40
CA VAL A 303 -3.86 -9.33 -28.99
C VAL A 303 -2.68 -9.48 -29.95
N TYR A 304 -2.28 -10.71 -30.26
CA TYR A 304 -1.09 -10.95 -31.08
C TYR A 304 -1.37 -10.85 -32.58
N GLU A 305 -2.63 -11.02 -32.99
CA GLU A 305 -3.08 -10.71 -34.35
C GLU A 305 -3.08 -9.21 -34.64
N ASN A 306 -3.42 -8.38 -33.63
CA ASN A 306 -3.51 -6.92 -33.77
C ASN A 306 -2.76 -6.16 -32.65
N PRO A 307 -1.44 -6.33 -32.52
CA PRO A 307 -0.69 -5.88 -31.35
C PRO A 307 -0.75 -4.37 -31.12
N ALA A 308 -0.78 -3.57 -32.18
CA ALA A 308 -0.86 -2.11 -32.09
C ALA A 308 -2.16 -1.58 -31.44
N LEU A 309 -3.21 -2.41 -31.31
CA LEU A 309 -4.45 -2.03 -30.63
C LEU A 309 -4.40 -2.22 -29.12
N TYR A 310 -3.52 -3.09 -28.62
CA TYR A 310 -3.57 -3.57 -27.23
C TYR A 310 -2.29 -3.31 -26.43
N PHE A 311 -1.14 -3.21 -27.10
CA PHE A 311 0.11 -2.74 -26.51
C PHE A 311 0.22 -1.21 -26.59
N ASP A 312 0.86 -0.62 -25.59
CA ASP A 312 1.15 0.82 -25.59
C ASP A 312 2.23 1.16 -26.62
N GLU A 313 3.17 0.24 -26.86
CA GLU A 313 4.23 0.33 -27.86
C GLU A 313 4.49 -1.06 -28.47
N VAL A 314 4.88 -1.12 -29.75
CA VAL A 314 5.25 -2.37 -30.43
C VAL A 314 6.62 -2.20 -31.08
N ILE A 315 7.52 -3.16 -30.83
CA ILE A 315 8.85 -3.26 -31.45
C ILE A 315 8.88 -4.54 -32.28
N GLU A 316 9.35 -4.45 -33.52
CA GLU A 316 9.57 -5.61 -34.38
C GLU A 316 11.07 -5.86 -34.56
N ILE A 317 11.51 -7.12 -34.40
CA ILE A 317 12.88 -7.57 -34.65
C ILE A 317 12.85 -8.79 -35.58
N ASP A 318 13.51 -8.66 -36.73
CA ASP A 318 13.78 -9.78 -37.64
C ASP A 318 15.07 -10.49 -37.21
N LEU A 319 14.92 -11.70 -36.68
CA LEU A 319 16.03 -12.50 -36.16
C LEU A 319 16.97 -12.99 -37.28
N ASN A 320 16.48 -13.08 -38.53
CA ASN A 320 17.35 -13.47 -39.66
C ASN A 320 18.32 -12.35 -40.04
N ALA A 321 17.94 -11.09 -39.78
CA ALA A 321 18.75 -9.91 -40.07
C ALA A 321 19.56 -9.43 -38.85
N LEU A 322 19.31 -10.00 -37.67
CA LEU A 322 19.99 -9.65 -36.44
C LEU A 322 21.42 -10.18 -36.45
N GLU A 323 22.38 -9.26 -36.43
CA GLU A 323 23.80 -9.55 -36.32
C GLU A 323 24.20 -9.71 -34.83
N PRO A 324 25.14 -10.61 -34.48
CA PRO A 324 25.66 -10.64 -33.13
C PRO A 324 26.47 -9.38 -32.80
N GLY A 325 26.58 -9.05 -31.52
CA GLY A 325 27.30 -7.84 -31.10
C GLY A 325 27.65 -7.78 -29.61
N LEU A 326 28.11 -6.60 -29.19
CA LEU A 326 28.45 -6.31 -27.81
C LEU A 326 28.05 -4.88 -27.43
N THR A 327 27.79 -4.63 -26.15
CA THR A 327 27.45 -3.30 -25.64
C THR A 327 28.53 -2.75 -24.70
N GLY A 328 28.80 -1.44 -24.74
CA GLY A 328 29.74 -0.78 -23.83
C GLY A 328 30.52 0.41 -24.43
N PRO A 329 31.51 0.95 -23.69
CA PRO A 329 32.11 0.36 -22.47
C PRO A 329 31.44 0.69 -21.12
N ASP A 330 30.53 1.68 -21.06
CA ASP A 330 30.04 2.21 -19.78
C ASP A 330 28.51 2.06 -19.58
N THR A 331 27.80 1.54 -20.59
CA THR A 331 26.35 1.42 -20.57
C THR A 331 25.86 0.21 -21.39
N PRO A 332 24.82 -0.51 -20.94
CA PRO A 332 24.35 -1.72 -21.60
C PRO A 332 23.52 -1.47 -22.86
N ASP A 333 23.19 -0.22 -23.20
CA ASP A 333 22.44 0.17 -24.40
C ASP A 333 23.32 0.65 -25.57
N ALA A 334 24.64 0.77 -25.39
CA ALA A 334 25.59 1.16 -26.44
C ALA A 334 25.98 -0.04 -27.31
N TYR A 335 25.07 -0.50 -28.16
CA TYR A 335 25.23 -1.71 -28.99
C TYR A 335 26.09 -1.49 -30.23
N HIS A 336 27.07 -2.39 -30.40
CA HIS A 336 27.98 -2.46 -31.54
C HIS A 336 27.90 -3.85 -32.18
N PRO A 337 27.37 -4.00 -33.41
CA PRO A 337 27.42 -5.27 -34.12
C PRO A 337 28.86 -5.63 -34.48
N VAL A 338 29.16 -6.93 -34.61
CA VAL A 338 30.53 -7.42 -34.87
C VAL A 338 31.17 -6.83 -36.13
N SER A 339 30.38 -6.53 -37.18
CA SER A 339 30.81 -5.85 -38.40
C SER A 339 31.36 -4.43 -38.17
N LYS A 340 31.09 -3.82 -37.02
CA LYS A 340 31.49 -2.44 -36.68
C LYS A 340 32.53 -2.36 -35.56
N LEU A 341 33.12 -3.48 -35.13
CA LEU A 341 34.12 -3.47 -34.06
C LEU A 341 35.46 -2.87 -34.50
N LYS A 342 35.75 -2.89 -35.81
CA LYS A 342 36.97 -2.28 -36.35
C LYS A 342 36.99 -0.77 -36.11
N GLY A 343 38.01 -0.30 -35.38
CA GLY A 343 38.16 1.11 -34.98
C GLY A 343 37.40 1.50 -33.71
N LEU A 344 36.63 0.59 -33.08
CA LEU A 344 35.89 0.87 -31.85
C LEU A 344 36.82 1.31 -30.71
N ALA A 345 37.93 0.60 -30.52
CA ALA A 345 38.90 0.93 -29.46
C ALA A 345 39.51 2.33 -29.64
N GLU A 346 39.81 2.72 -30.89
CA GLU A 346 40.32 4.06 -31.22
C GLU A 346 39.26 5.14 -30.98
N HIS A 347 38.02 4.90 -31.40
CA HIS A 347 36.89 5.79 -31.18
C HIS A 347 36.62 6.03 -29.68
N CYS A 348 36.65 4.97 -28.88
CA CYS A 348 36.47 5.03 -27.44
C CYS A 348 37.75 5.47 -26.67
N GLN A 349 38.90 5.60 -27.34
CA GLN A 349 40.19 5.95 -26.73
C GLN A 349 40.65 4.97 -25.63
N ILE A 350 40.47 3.68 -25.90
CA ILE A 350 40.80 2.56 -25.00
C ILE A 350 41.79 1.59 -25.67
N PRO A 351 42.44 0.69 -24.89
CA PRO A 351 43.24 -0.38 -25.47
C PRO A 351 42.40 -1.28 -26.38
N ASN A 352 42.97 -1.72 -27.51
CA ASN A 352 42.34 -2.75 -28.34
C ASN A 352 42.53 -4.16 -27.75
N THR A 353 43.55 -4.35 -26.90
CA THR A 353 43.85 -5.62 -26.23
C THR A 353 42.82 -5.90 -25.14
N ILE A 354 42.31 -7.13 -25.11
CA ILE A 354 41.39 -7.59 -24.07
C ILE A 354 42.20 -8.29 -22.98
N ASP A 355 42.06 -7.88 -21.73
CA ASP A 355 42.77 -8.50 -20.60
C ASP A 355 42.05 -9.75 -20.11
N VAL A 356 40.73 -9.65 -19.92
CA VAL A 356 39.91 -10.73 -19.32
C VAL A 356 38.60 -10.90 -20.07
N CYS A 357 38.26 -12.16 -20.35
CA CYS A 357 36.97 -12.59 -20.87
C CYS A 357 36.25 -13.44 -19.81
N LEU A 358 35.00 -13.08 -19.52
CA LEU A 358 34.19 -13.68 -18.44
C LEU A 358 32.91 -14.29 -19.01
N VAL A 359 32.71 -15.59 -18.86
CA VAL A 359 31.48 -16.27 -19.27
C VAL A 359 30.71 -16.76 -18.04
N GLY A 360 29.39 -16.70 -18.09
CA GLY A 360 28.51 -17.19 -17.02
C GLY A 360 27.63 -16.11 -16.41
N SER A 361 27.55 -16.13 -15.08
CA SER A 361 26.58 -15.39 -14.24
C SER A 361 25.11 -15.75 -14.54
N CYS A 362 24.14 -15.13 -13.85
CA CYS A 362 22.73 -15.48 -14.03
C CYS A 362 22.18 -15.30 -15.46
N THR A 363 22.81 -14.49 -16.30
CA THR A 363 22.27 -14.14 -17.62
C THR A 363 22.57 -15.22 -18.67
N ASN A 364 23.78 -15.79 -18.66
CA ASN A 364 24.24 -16.74 -19.67
C ASN A 364 25.15 -17.83 -19.07
N SER A 365 24.60 -18.62 -18.14
CA SER A 365 25.29 -19.77 -17.51
C SER A 365 24.47 -21.06 -17.55
N SER A 366 23.48 -21.12 -18.44
CA SER A 366 22.68 -22.32 -18.64
C SER A 366 23.50 -23.43 -19.30
N TYR A 367 22.99 -24.66 -19.31
CA TYR A 367 23.62 -25.76 -20.03
C TYR A 367 23.86 -25.44 -21.52
N GLU A 368 22.89 -24.77 -22.17
CA GLU A 368 23.01 -24.32 -23.56
C GLU A 368 24.20 -23.38 -23.76
N ASP A 369 24.34 -22.38 -22.89
CA ASP A 369 25.44 -21.40 -22.93
C ASP A 369 26.79 -22.11 -22.74
N ILE A 370 26.90 -22.93 -21.69
CA ILE A 370 28.14 -23.64 -21.33
C ILE A 370 28.56 -24.60 -22.44
N ARG A 371 27.60 -25.30 -23.07
CA ARG A 371 27.89 -26.18 -24.18
C ARG A 371 28.44 -25.44 -25.39
N ARG A 372 27.82 -24.32 -25.79
CA ARG A 372 28.30 -23.50 -26.93
C ARG A 372 29.74 -23.05 -26.70
N VAL A 373 30.07 -22.69 -25.47
CA VAL A 373 31.42 -22.31 -25.07
C VAL A 373 32.37 -23.52 -25.11
N ALA A 374 31.95 -24.69 -24.61
CA ALA A 374 32.73 -25.92 -24.66
C ALA A 374 33.05 -26.35 -26.10
N GLU A 375 32.11 -26.21 -27.03
CA GLU A 375 32.33 -26.52 -28.44
C GLU A 375 33.37 -25.61 -29.08
N LEU A 376 33.33 -24.31 -28.80
CA LEU A 376 34.34 -23.38 -29.30
C LEU A 376 35.72 -23.66 -28.69
N CYS A 377 35.78 -24.02 -27.40
CA CYS A 377 37.03 -24.40 -26.74
C CYS A 377 37.62 -25.71 -27.29
N ASP A 378 36.80 -26.75 -27.49
CA ASP A 378 37.24 -28.01 -28.10
C ASP A 378 37.67 -27.82 -29.56
N PHE A 379 36.94 -26.99 -30.32
CA PHE A 379 37.36 -26.60 -31.67
C PHE A 379 38.73 -25.89 -31.66
N ALA A 380 38.90 -24.90 -30.78
CA ALA A 380 40.14 -24.15 -30.64
C ALA A 380 41.32 -25.07 -30.30
N ASP A 381 41.14 -25.95 -29.32
CA ASP A 381 42.15 -26.93 -28.91
C ASP A 381 42.55 -27.86 -30.06
N ARG A 382 41.58 -28.45 -30.77
CA ARG A 382 41.84 -29.34 -31.93
C ARG A 382 42.54 -28.63 -33.08
N LYS A 383 42.34 -27.32 -33.22
CA LYS A 383 42.97 -26.48 -34.25
C LYS A 383 44.26 -25.82 -33.77
N GLY A 384 44.72 -26.08 -32.54
CA GLY A 384 45.97 -25.54 -32.01
C GLY A 384 45.92 -24.03 -31.72
N LEU A 385 44.73 -23.48 -31.45
CA LEU A 385 44.58 -22.09 -30.99
C LEU A 385 44.83 -22.00 -29.48
N LYS A 386 45.43 -20.89 -29.05
CA LYS A 386 45.71 -20.59 -27.64
C LYS A 386 44.96 -19.35 -27.21
N LEU A 387 44.52 -19.33 -25.95
CA LEU A 387 43.95 -18.13 -25.34
C LEU A 387 44.95 -16.97 -25.37
N ARG A 388 44.46 -15.78 -25.69
CA ARG A 388 45.23 -14.53 -25.70
C ARG A 388 44.83 -13.61 -24.55
N SER A 389 43.62 -13.77 -24.03
CA SER A 389 43.12 -13.12 -22.82
C SER A 389 42.92 -14.15 -21.70
N ARG A 390 42.94 -13.71 -20.44
CA ARG A 390 42.52 -14.56 -19.32
C ARG A 390 41.05 -14.93 -19.51
N PHE A 391 40.72 -16.21 -19.48
CA PHE A 391 39.37 -16.69 -19.70
C PHE A 391 38.82 -17.37 -18.45
N MET A 392 37.68 -16.91 -17.96
CA MET A 392 37.09 -17.37 -16.70
C MET A 392 35.61 -17.69 -16.92
N LEU A 393 35.12 -18.77 -16.29
CA LEU A 393 33.79 -19.29 -16.51
C LEU A 393 33.07 -19.60 -15.20
N THR A 394 31.82 -19.17 -15.06
CA THR A 394 30.97 -19.37 -13.89
C THR A 394 29.75 -20.21 -14.27
N PRO A 395 29.60 -21.44 -13.75
CA PRO A 395 28.36 -22.20 -13.88
C PRO A 395 27.22 -21.53 -13.07
N GLY A 396 25.98 -21.67 -13.55
CA GLY A 396 24.84 -21.00 -12.93
C GLY A 396 24.36 -21.67 -11.64
N SER A 397 24.53 -22.99 -11.53
CA SER A 397 24.14 -23.79 -10.38
C SER A 397 24.99 -25.05 -10.27
N ARG A 398 24.90 -25.73 -9.12
CA ARG A 398 25.48 -27.04 -8.90
C ARG A 398 24.92 -28.08 -9.87
N GLN A 399 23.64 -27.99 -10.23
CA GLN A 399 23.05 -28.88 -11.24
C GLN A 399 23.74 -28.69 -12.60
N ILE A 400 23.99 -27.46 -13.04
CA ILE A 400 24.76 -27.19 -14.26
C ILE A 400 26.20 -27.70 -14.12
N GLU A 401 26.86 -27.41 -12.99
CA GLU A 401 28.24 -27.82 -12.71
C GLU A 401 28.42 -29.35 -12.80
N GLU A 402 27.56 -30.12 -12.13
CA GLU A 402 27.62 -31.58 -12.14
C GLU A 402 27.26 -32.15 -13.52
N THR A 403 26.33 -31.52 -14.23
CA THR A 403 25.98 -31.93 -15.60
C THR A 403 27.13 -31.67 -16.57
N MET A 404 27.82 -30.52 -16.48
CA MET A 404 28.98 -30.23 -17.32
C MET A 404 30.21 -31.08 -16.97
N LYS A 405 30.37 -31.49 -15.70
CA LYS A 405 31.37 -32.49 -15.28
C LYS A 405 31.08 -33.84 -15.93
N ARG A 406 29.85 -34.33 -15.80
CA ARG A 406 29.40 -35.60 -16.40
C ARG A 406 29.61 -35.62 -17.92
N ASP A 407 29.28 -34.52 -18.59
CA ASP A 407 29.35 -34.40 -20.04
C ASP A 407 30.76 -34.04 -20.56
N GLY A 408 31.75 -33.89 -19.67
CA GLY A 408 33.16 -33.74 -20.02
C GLY A 408 33.62 -32.32 -20.36
N TYR A 409 32.78 -31.30 -20.16
CA TYR A 409 33.11 -29.91 -20.51
C TYR A 409 34.16 -29.28 -19.60
N VAL A 410 34.21 -29.69 -18.32
CA VAL A 410 35.26 -29.25 -17.38
C VAL A 410 36.66 -29.51 -17.93
N ALA A 411 36.92 -30.73 -18.40
CA ALA A 411 38.22 -31.11 -18.95
C ALA A 411 38.58 -30.31 -20.21
N ILE A 412 37.58 -29.93 -21.02
CA ILE A 412 37.79 -29.08 -22.20
C ILE A 412 38.24 -27.68 -21.76
N PHE A 413 37.58 -27.08 -20.77
CA PHE A 413 37.91 -25.77 -20.24
C PHE A 413 39.30 -25.73 -19.60
N GLU A 414 39.63 -26.71 -18.77
CA GLU A 414 40.95 -26.84 -18.15
C GLU A 414 42.05 -26.97 -19.21
N LYS A 415 41.80 -27.76 -20.27
CA LYS A 415 42.76 -28.00 -21.35
C LYS A 415 43.12 -26.74 -22.13
N VAL A 416 42.16 -25.86 -22.39
CA VAL A 416 42.42 -24.56 -23.04
C VAL A 416 42.99 -23.50 -22.09
N GLY A 417 43.03 -23.78 -20.78
CA GLY A 417 43.54 -22.86 -19.76
C GLY A 417 42.51 -21.91 -19.18
N ALA A 418 41.22 -22.22 -19.27
CA ALA A 418 40.15 -21.44 -18.66
C ALA A 418 40.07 -21.71 -17.14
N THR A 419 39.78 -20.68 -16.34
CA THR A 419 39.53 -20.82 -14.90
C THR A 419 38.05 -20.99 -14.63
N ILE A 420 37.65 -22.11 -14.02
CA ILE A 420 36.28 -22.32 -13.56
C ILE A 420 36.12 -21.68 -12.17
N LEU A 421 35.10 -20.85 -12.02
CA LEU A 421 34.75 -20.15 -10.80
C LEU A 421 33.58 -20.84 -10.08
N SER A 422 33.40 -20.51 -8.80
CA SER A 422 32.29 -21.04 -7.99
C SER A 422 30.93 -20.66 -8.59
N ASN A 423 29.90 -21.45 -8.31
CA ASN A 423 28.51 -21.22 -8.74
C ASN A 423 27.88 -20.04 -7.98
N ALA A 424 28.36 -18.83 -8.27
CA ALA A 424 28.05 -17.61 -7.54
C ALA A 424 28.18 -16.40 -8.48
N CYS A 425 27.63 -15.25 -8.07
CA CYS A 425 27.65 -14.03 -8.89
C CYS A 425 29.07 -13.55 -9.23
N GLY A 426 30.00 -13.64 -8.27
CA GLY A 426 31.42 -13.34 -8.47
C GLY A 426 31.69 -12.00 -9.17
N PRO A 427 32.47 -11.98 -10.27
CA PRO A 427 32.79 -10.75 -11.02
C PRO A 427 31.60 -9.98 -11.58
N CYS A 428 30.39 -10.57 -11.66
CA CYS A 428 29.20 -9.87 -12.14
C CYS A 428 28.73 -8.75 -11.18
N VAL A 429 29.04 -8.89 -9.90
CA VAL A 429 28.62 -7.95 -8.84
C VAL A 429 29.80 -7.22 -8.18
N GLY A 430 31.01 -7.39 -8.72
CA GLY A 430 32.22 -6.80 -8.14
C GLY A 430 32.88 -7.66 -7.07
N GLN A 431 32.45 -8.91 -6.91
CA GLN A 431 33.08 -9.88 -6.00
C GLN A 431 34.24 -10.57 -6.69
N TRP A 432 35.23 -9.78 -7.05
CA TRP A 432 36.43 -10.22 -7.74
C TRP A 432 37.66 -9.54 -7.14
N ASP A 433 38.56 -10.34 -6.59
CA ASP A 433 39.87 -9.87 -6.10
C ASP A 433 40.86 -9.81 -7.27
N ARG A 434 40.77 -8.73 -8.05
CA ARG A 434 41.54 -8.53 -9.27
C ARG A 434 42.88 -7.82 -8.98
N ASN A 435 43.95 -8.60 -8.88
CA ASN A 435 45.31 -8.11 -8.58
C ASN A 435 46.33 -8.31 -9.71
N ASP A 436 45.87 -8.62 -10.92
CA ASP A 436 46.70 -8.90 -12.10
C ASP A 436 47.33 -7.65 -12.73
N LEU A 437 46.74 -6.46 -12.52
CA LEU A 437 47.23 -5.19 -13.08
C LEU A 437 47.23 -4.07 -12.02
N PRO A 438 48.17 -3.10 -12.06
CA PRO A 438 48.12 -1.87 -11.25
C PRO A 438 46.80 -1.12 -11.42
N LYS A 439 46.27 -0.52 -10.36
CA LYS A 439 44.92 0.09 -10.34
C LYS A 439 44.73 1.18 -11.40
N GLU A 440 45.79 1.91 -11.72
CA GLU A 440 45.81 3.04 -12.65
C GLU A 440 45.93 2.60 -14.13
N GLN A 441 46.18 1.32 -14.39
CA GLN A 441 46.31 0.81 -15.75
C GLN A 441 44.92 0.62 -16.38
N LYS A 442 44.73 1.18 -17.59
CA LYS A 442 43.55 0.93 -18.44
C LYS A 442 43.44 -0.56 -18.76
N SER A 443 42.27 -1.13 -18.54
CA SER A 443 41.99 -2.54 -18.80
C SER A 443 40.68 -2.71 -19.56
N VAL A 444 40.63 -3.67 -20.48
CA VAL A 444 39.41 -4.06 -21.19
C VAL A 444 38.94 -5.43 -20.71
N VAL A 445 37.66 -5.50 -20.34
CA VAL A 445 36.98 -6.73 -19.94
C VAL A 445 35.80 -6.97 -20.88
N VAL A 446 35.68 -8.18 -21.41
CA VAL A 446 34.48 -8.60 -22.16
C VAL A 446 33.78 -9.69 -21.35
N SER A 447 32.47 -9.56 -21.16
CA SER A 447 31.72 -10.52 -20.35
C SER A 447 30.42 -10.94 -21.00
N SER A 448 29.93 -12.14 -20.66
CA SER A 448 28.58 -12.58 -21.02
C SER A 448 27.51 -12.18 -20.00
N PHE A 449 27.79 -11.19 -19.14
CA PHE A 449 26.90 -10.76 -18.07
C PHE A 449 25.80 -9.82 -18.60
N ASN A 450 25.36 -8.85 -17.80
CA ASN A 450 24.29 -7.91 -18.15
C ASN A 450 24.67 -6.43 -17.95
N ARG A 451 25.56 -6.12 -16.99
CA ARG A 451 25.96 -4.74 -16.64
C ARG A 451 27.44 -4.50 -16.84
N ASN A 452 27.74 -3.35 -17.42
CA ASN A 452 29.08 -2.83 -17.71
C ASN A 452 29.29 -1.41 -17.17
N PHE A 453 28.59 -1.02 -16.12
CA PHE A 453 28.84 0.29 -15.51
C PHE A 453 30.29 0.38 -14.98
N LYS A 454 30.83 1.59 -14.99
CA LYS A 454 32.16 1.87 -14.44
C LYS A 454 32.32 1.28 -13.03
N ARG A 455 33.47 0.67 -12.74
CA ARG A 455 33.81 -0.01 -11.46
C ARG A 455 32.96 -1.25 -11.12
N ARG A 456 32.05 -1.69 -11.99
CA ARG A 456 31.10 -2.77 -11.64
C ARG A 456 31.77 -4.11 -11.39
N ASN A 457 32.71 -4.53 -12.24
CA ASN A 457 33.22 -5.91 -12.21
C ASN A 457 34.36 -6.13 -11.21
N ASP A 458 35.21 -5.12 -11.02
CA ASP A 458 36.46 -5.23 -10.24
C ASP A 458 36.73 -4.01 -9.34
N GLY A 459 35.78 -3.07 -9.23
CA GLY A 459 35.93 -1.85 -8.44
C GLY A 459 36.85 -0.78 -9.05
N ARG A 460 37.40 -1.00 -10.25
CA ARG A 460 38.39 -0.10 -10.87
C ARG A 460 37.73 0.88 -11.85
N ALA A 461 38.14 2.15 -11.76
CA ALA A 461 37.66 3.20 -12.65
C ALA A 461 38.23 3.08 -14.07
N GLU A 462 39.42 2.50 -14.21
CA GLU A 462 40.13 2.37 -15.50
C GLU A 462 39.79 1.06 -16.23
N THR A 463 38.78 0.32 -15.77
CA THR A 463 38.26 -0.87 -16.45
C THR A 463 37.11 -0.48 -17.38
N TYR A 464 37.25 -0.80 -18.66
CA TYR A 464 36.26 -0.60 -19.72
C TYR A 464 35.59 -1.95 -20.02
N ALA A 465 34.32 -2.07 -19.66
CA ALA A 465 33.62 -3.35 -19.68
C ALA A 465 32.68 -3.45 -20.89
N PHE A 466 32.71 -4.57 -21.59
CA PHE A 466 31.77 -4.88 -22.67
C PHE A 466 30.93 -6.09 -22.31
N VAL A 467 29.67 -6.09 -22.74
CA VAL A 467 28.74 -7.21 -22.55
C VAL A 467 28.40 -7.79 -23.91
N ALA A 468 28.60 -9.08 -24.08
CA ALA A 468 28.32 -9.82 -25.32
C ALA A 468 27.63 -11.16 -24.99
N SER A 469 27.41 -12.00 -26.00
CA SER A 469 27.03 -13.39 -25.78
C SER A 469 28.22 -14.26 -25.35
N PRO A 470 27.99 -15.46 -24.78
CA PRO A 470 29.06 -16.38 -24.42
C PRO A 470 29.96 -16.73 -25.60
N GLU A 471 29.38 -17.09 -26.75
CA GLU A 471 30.18 -17.43 -27.94
C GLU A 471 31.06 -16.28 -28.44
N ILE A 472 30.54 -15.05 -28.49
CA ILE A 472 31.33 -13.87 -28.88
C ILE A 472 32.44 -13.63 -27.85
N THR A 473 32.13 -13.72 -26.56
CA THR A 473 33.12 -13.56 -25.48
C THR A 473 34.24 -14.60 -25.59
N THR A 474 33.91 -15.86 -25.88
CA THR A 474 34.89 -16.95 -26.07
C THR A 474 35.76 -16.70 -27.30
N ALA A 475 35.17 -16.35 -28.44
CA ALA A 475 35.94 -16.05 -29.66
C ALA A 475 36.92 -14.88 -29.44
N LEU A 476 36.47 -13.83 -28.75
CA LEU A 476 37.30 -12.69 -28.38
C LEU A 476 38.41 -13.07 -27.38
N ALA A 477 38.19 -14.04 -26.49
CA ALA A 477 39.23 -14.54 -25.58
C ALA A 477 40.41 -15.21 -26.31
N PHE A 478 40.13 -15.93 -27.40
CA PHE A 478 41.15 -16.51 -28.27
C PHE A 478 41.79 -15.47 -29.19
N ALA A 479 41.05 -14.44 -29.62
CA ALA A 479 41.60 -13.37 -30.44
C ALA A 479 42.48 -12.39 -29.64
N GLY A 480 42.09 -12.08 -28.39
CA GLY A 480 42.78 -11.14 -27.50
C GLY A 480 42.59 -9.66 -27.86
N ARG A 481 41.68 -9.35 -28.77
CA ARG A 481 41.49 -8.01 -29.35
C ARG A 481 40.02 -7.71 -29.62
N LEU A 482 39.59 -6.48 -29.33
CA LEU A 482 38.19 -6.03 -29.46
C LEU A 482 37.71 -5.96 -30.91
N ASP A 483 38.59 -5.65 -31.84
CA ASP A 483 38.28 -5.47 -33.26
C ASP A 483 38.23 -6.79 -34.06
N PHE A 484 38.19 -7.95 -33.40
CA PHE A 484 38.06 -9.25 -34.07
C PHE A 484 36.59 -9.54 -34.39
N ASN A 485 36.31 -9.81 -35.66
CA ASN A 485 35.00 -10.24 -36.13
C ASN A 485 34.97 -11.76 -36.39
N PRO A 486 34.36 -12.57 -35.51
CA PRO A 486 34.31 -14.03 -35.68
C PRO A 486 33.53 -14.48 -36.92
N LEU A 487 32.73 -13.59 -37.53
CA LEU A 487 31.98 -13.88 -38.74
C LEU A 487 32.82 -13.75 -40.00
N GLU A 488 34.00 -13.12 -39.99
CA GLU A 488 34.80 -12.92 -41.21
C GLU A 488 36.28 -13.22 -41.02
N ASP A 489 36.82 -12.87 -39.86
CA ASP A 489 38.25 -12.93 -39.58
C ASP A 489 38.71 -14.36 -39.25
N SER A 490 40.01 -14.60 -39.45
CA SER A 490 40.71 -15.83 -39.07
C SER A 490 41.80 -15.55 -38.04
N LEU A 491 42.08 -16.51 -37.18
CA LEU A 491 43.22 -16.51 -36.26
C LEU A 491 44.31 -17.46 -36.76
N GLU A 492 45.57 -17.09 -36.56
CA GLU A 492 46.71 -17.96 -36.86
C GLU A 492 46.97 -18.93 -35.70
N ASN A 493 47.07 -20.23 -36.00
CA ASN A 493 47.45 -21.24 -35.00
C ASN A 493 48.98 -21.36 -34.85
N GLU A 494 49.44 -22.22 -33.94
CA GLU A 494 50.89 -22.44 -33.71
C GLU A 494 51.65 -22.98 -34.94
N ALA A 495 50.93 -23.54 -35.93
CA ALA A 495 51.50 -24.03 -37.19
C ALA A 495 51.50 -22.99 -38.32
N GLY A 496 51.01 -21.77 -38.08
CA GLY A 496 50.91 -20.71 -39.08
C GLY A 496 49.68 -20.81 -39.99
N GLU A 497 48.71 -21.66 -39.66
CA GLU A 497 47.49 -21.87 -40.45
C GLU A 497 46.40 -20.86 -40.05
N ALA A 498 45.69 -20.32 -41.03
CA ALA A 498 44.55 -19.44 -40.80
C ALA A 498 43.28 -20.25 -40.45
N ILE A 499 42.79 -20.09 -39.23
CA ILE A 499 41.65 -20.80 -38.66
C ILE A 499 40.49 -19.83 -38.46
N ARG A 500 39.32 -20.15 -39.01
CA ARG A 500 38.07 -19.45 -38.72
C ARG A 500 37.22 -20.29 -37.76
N PHE A 501 36.63 -19.64 -36.76
CA PHE A 501 35.76 -20.34 -35.82
C PHE A 501 34.47 -20.83 -36.51
N GLU A 502 34.04 -22.03 -36.13
CA GLU A 502 32.76 -22.62 -36.55
C GLU A 502 31.95 -22.98 -35.32
N ILE A 503 30.66 -22.67 -35.33
CA ILE A 503 29.69 -23.10 -34.31
C ILE A 503 28.64 -24.01 -34.95
N LYS A 504 28.37 -25.17 -34.34
CA LYS A 504 27.55 -26.24 -34.95
C LYS A 504 26.28 -26.59 -34.19
N THR A 505 26.16 -26.20 -32.92
CA THR A 505 25.08 -26.70 -32.06
C THR A 505 23.73 -26.04 -32.25
N THR A 506 22.69 -26.88 -32.16
CA THR A 506 21.26 -26.53 -32.11
C THR A 506 20.56 -27.07 -30.86
N GLN A 507 21.29 -27.74 -29.97
CA GLN A 507 20.72 -28.43 -28.80
C GLN A 507 20.86 -27.57 -27.52
N SER A 508 19.73 -27.30 -26.87
CA SER A 508 19.62 -26.46 -25.67
C SER A 508 19.64 -27.24 -24.34
N LEU A 509 19.31 -28.53 -24.36
CA LEU A 509 19.15 -29.38 -23.18
C LEU A 509 20.06 -30.63 -23.24
N PRO A 510 20.48 -31.19 -22.10
CA PRO A 510 21.26 -32.44 -22.08
C PRO A 510 20.44 -33.64 -22.56
N THR A 511 21.01 -34.46 -23.46
CA THR A 511 20.29 -35.57 -24.14
C THR A 511 19.75 -36.64 -23.18
N VAL A 512 20.43 -36.83 -22.06
CA VAL A 512 20.08 -37.84 -21.03
C VAL A 512 19.54 -37.20 -19.74
N GLY A 513 19.10 -35.93 -19.81
CA GLY A 513 18.67 -35.15 -18.66
C GLY A 513 19.84 -34.54 -17.86
N PHE A 514 19.50 -33.72 -16.86
CA PHE A 514 20.50 -33.14 -15.94
C PHE A 514 21.08 -34.23 -15.01
N ALA A 515 22.31 -34.03 -14.53
CA ALA A 515 22.94 -34.95 -13.59
C ALA A 515 22.16 -34.99 -12.26
N ALA A 516 22.02 -36.18 -11.68
CA ALA A 516 21.45 -36.34 -10.35
C ALA A 516 22.46 -35.83 -9.30
N THR A 517 21.99 -35.02 -8.38
CA THR A 517 22.80 -34.42 -7.32
C THR A 517 22.27 -34.90 -5.97
N GLU A 518 23.14 -35.48 -5.13
CA GLU A 518 22.69 -36.08 -3.86
C GLU A 518 22.18 -35.01 -2.85
N ARG A 519 22.71 -33.78 -2.90
CA ARG A 519 22.16 -32.54 -2.31
C ARG A 519 22.68 -31.30 -3.05
N ASP A 520 21.81 -30.51 -3.66
CA ASP A 520 22.17 -29.24 -4.35
C ASP A 520 22.60 -28.09 -3.43
N GLY A 521 22.92 -28.37 -2.16
CA GLY A 521 23.07 -27.35 -1.12
C GLY A 521 21.72 -26.83 -0.59
N PHE A 522 20.61 -27.50 -0.91
CA PHE A 522 19.29 -27.18 -0.35
C PHE A 522 19.15 -27.69 1.08
N VAL A 523 18.72 -26.80 1.98
CA VAL A 523 18.38 -27.08 3.37
C VAL A 523 16.92 -26.70 3.60
N LYS A 524 16.10 -27.70 3.92
CA LYS A 524 14.69 -27.53 4.25
C LYS A 524 14.55 -26.81 5.61
N PRO A 525 13.51 -25.98 5.80
CA PRO A 525 13.19 -25.43 7.12
C PRO A 525 13.03 -26.49 8.21
N SER A 526 13.27 -26.09 9.47
CA SER A 526 13.11 -26.98 10.62
C SER A 526 11.66 -27.41 10.80
N GLU A 527 11.45 -28.68 11.18
CA GLU A 527 10.13 -29.17 11.60
C GLU A 527 9.75 -28.69 13.01
N ASP A 528 10.73 -28.21 13.80
CA ASP A 528 10.52 -27.58 15.11
C ASP A 528 11.16 -26.17 15.15
N PRO A 529 10.52 -25.15 14.53
CA PRO A 529 11.07 -23.79 14.47
C PRO A 529 11.02 -23.05 15.81
N ARG A 530 10.14 -23.43 16.74
CA ARG A 530 9.91 -22.71 18.00
C ARG A 530 11.06 -22.85 18.99
N SER A 531 11.84 -23.93 18.89
CA SER A 531 13.03 -24.16 19.72
C SER A 531 14.29 -23.43 19.22
N LEU A 532 14.25 -22.89 17.99
CA LEU A 532 15.39 -22.23 17.35
C LEU A 532 15.47 -20.73 17.67
N LYS A 533 16.71 -20.25 17.82
CA LYS A 533 17.03 -18.83 17.91
C LYS A 533 17.83 -18.42 16.69
N VAL A 534 17.58 -17.20 16.21
CA VAL A 534 18.40 -16.60 15.15
C VAL A 534 19.73 -16.20 15.76
N GLU A 535 20.82 -16.58 15.09
CA GLU A 535 22.18 -16.30 15.55
C GLU A 535 22.62 -14.90 15.14
N VAL A 536 22.72 -13.98 16.13
CA VAL A 536 23.29 -12.64 15.95
C VAL A 536 24.23 -12.37 17.12
N GLY A 537 25.51 -12.07 16.83
CA GLY A 537 26.47 -11.67 17.84
C GLY A 537 26.14 -10.28 18.40
N PRO A 538 26.21 -10.05 19.73
CA PRO A 538 25.86 -8.76 20.32
C PRO A 538 26.81 -7.63 19.91
N ASP A 539 28.07 -7.95 19.65
CA ASP A 539 29.12 -7.03 19.20
C ASP A 539 29.53 -7.29 17.74
N SER A 540 28.63 -7.86 16.94
CA SER A 540 28.89 -8.17 15.53
C SER A 540 29.18 -6.91 14.73
N ASP A 541 30.24 -6.94 13.92
CA ASP A 541 30.51 -5.90 12.93
C ASP A 541 29.85 -6.19 11.56
N ARG A 542 29.19 -7.36 11.42
CA ARG A 542 28.57 -7.87 10.18
C ARG A 542 27.04 -7.75 10.18
N ILE A 543 26.39 -8.05 11.30
CA ILE A 543 24.93 -8.12 11.45
C ILE A 543 24.51 -7.24 12.64
N GLN A 544 23.64 -6.27 12.39
CA GLN A 544 23.10 -5.35 13.40
C GLN A 544 21.58 -5.49 13.44
N LEU A 545 21.01 -5.78 14.61
CA LEU A 545 19.56 -5.70 14.80
C LEU A 545 19.07 -4.27 14.51
N LEU A 546 17.97 -4.15 13.78
CA LEU A 546 17.43 -2.84 13.41
C LEU A 546 16.71 -2.18 14.57
N GLU A 547 17.01 -0.90 14.76
CA GLU A 547 16.19 0.01 15.54
C GLU A 547 15.15 0.68 14.64
N ALA A 548 13.94 0.84 15.15
CA ALA A 548 12.89 1.55 14.45
C ALA A 548 13.32 3.00 14.15
N PHE A 549 13.13 3.45 12.91
CA PHE A 549 13.41 4.84 12.58
C PHE A 549 12.49 5.80 13.35
N ASN A 550 12.99 7.00 13.64
CA ASN A 550 12.19 8.02 14.31
C ASN A 550 10.96 8.40 13.48
N VAL A 551 9.80 8.48 14.13
CA VAL A 551 8.56 9.02 13.57
C VAL A 551 8.75 10.50 13.21
N TRP A 552 8.17 10.97 12.10
CA TRP A 552 8.19 12.40 11.79
C TRP A 552 7.14 13.15 12.64
N ASN A 553 7.54 14.25 13.28
CA ASN A 553 6.61 15.15 13.97
C ASN A 553 6.10 16.20 12.97
N LEU A 554 4.81 16.20 12.69
CA LEU A 554 4.21 16.80 11.48
C LEU A 554 3.33 18.01 11.77
N GLU A 555 3.42 18.58 12.96
CA GLU A 555 2.90 19.94 13.18
C GLU A 555 3.79 21.01 12.53
N LYS A 556 4.93 20.62 11.93
CA LYS A 556 5.93 21.53 11.36
C LYS A 556 6.47 21.00 10.03
N ASP A 557 6.61 21.93 9.10
CA ASP A 557 7.37 21.75 7.88
C ASP A 557 8.85 21.49 8.18
N PHE A 558 9.57 20.90 7.23
CA PHE A 558 11.02 20.81 7.35
C PHE A 558 11.63 22.15 6.95
N THR A 559 12.20 22.89 7.89
CA THR A 559 12.86 24.18 7.63
C THR A 559 14.36 24.09 7.83
N ASP A 560 15.08 25.05 7.24
CA ASP A 560 16.53 25.24 7.44
C ASP A 560 17.39 24.01 7.09
N LEU A 561 16.89 23.14 6.22
CA LEU A 561 17.63 21.98 5.74
C LEU A 561 18.83 22.43 4.92
N VAL A 562 19.90 21.66 5.00
CA VAL A 562 21.10 21.91 4.20
C VAL A 562 21.15 21.06 2.95
N VAL A 563 21.80 21.56 1.90
CA VAL A 563 22.12 20.77 0.70
C VAL A 563 23.38 19.95 0.99
N LEU A 564 23.26 18.62 1.10
CA LEU A 564 24.44 17.76 1.32
C LEU A 564 25.32 17.70 0.06
N GLY A 565 24.69 17.67 -1.12
CA GLY A 565 25.36 17.61 -2.40
C GLY A 565 24.36 17.62 -3.56
N LYS A 566 24.89 17.74 -4.78
CA LYS A 566 24.12 17.81 -6.02
C LYS A 566 24.75 16.92 -7.07
N ALA A 567 24.14 15.78 -7.39
CA ALA A 567 24.70 14.85 -8.38
C ALA A 567 24.61 15.42 -9.80
N LYS A 568 25.76 15.51 -10.48
CA LYS A 568 25.86 15.91 -11.89
C LYS A 568 25.80 14.69 -12.78
N GLY A 569 24.76 14.58 -13.62
CA GLY A 569 24.56 13.43 -14.51
C GLY A 569 24.14 12.17 -13.76
N LYS A 570 24.60 11.00 -14.24
CA LYS A 570 24.12 9.69 -13.82
C LYS A 570 24.42 9.39 -12.34
N CYS A 571 23.39 9.09 -11.55
CA CYS A 571 23.50 8.71 -10.14
C CYS A 571 22.85 7.33 -9.89
N THR A 572 23.62 6.26 -10.06
CA THR A 572 23.15 4.88 -9.87
C THR A 572 23.16 4.47 -8.40
N THR A 573 22.52 3.35 -8.06
CA THR A 573 22.64 2.78 -6.71
C THR A 573 24.08 2.42 -6.32
N ASP A 574 24.97 2.16 -7.28
CA ASP A 574 26.39 1.92 -7.01
C ASP A 574 27.17 3.23 -6.75
N HIS A 575 26.67 4.40 -7.17
CA HIS A 575 27.19 5.70 -6.74
C HIS A 575 26.72 6.05 -5.31
N ILE A 576 25.49 5.65 -4.97
CA ILE A 576 24.85 5.94 -3.68
C ILE A 576 25.38 5.02 -2.56
N SER A 577 25.35 3.69 -2.78
CA SER A 577 25.78 2.65 -1.85
C SER A 577 26.55 1.58 -2.63
N PRO A 578 27.87 1.79 -2.87
CA PRO A 578 28.69 0.90 -3.68
C PRO A 578 28.69 -0.56 -3.21
N ALA A 579 28.93 -1.47 -4.14
CA ALA A 579 29.10 -2.90 -3.90
C ALA A 579 30.53 -3.26 -3.45
N GLY A 580 31.03 -4.43 -3.85
CA GLY A 580 32.42 -4.86 -3.66
C GLY A 580 32.77 -5.03 -2.19
N VAL A 581 33.78 -4.30 -1.71
CA VAL A 581 34.27 -4.38 -0.32
C VAL A 581 33.20 -4.09 0.73
N TRP A 582 32.09 -3.45 0.36
CA TRP A 582 30.97 -3.12 1.24
C TRP A 582 29.95 -4.26 1.42
N PHE A 583 30.02 -5.33 0.62
CA PHE A 583 29.15 -6.50 0.79
C PHE A 583 29.24 -7.10 2.20
N LYS A 584 30.41 -6.99 2.83
CA LYS A 584 30.59 -7.47 4.21
C LYS A 584 29.66 -6.78 5.21
N TYR A 585 29.20 -5.56 4.97
CA TYR A 585 28.39 -4.79 5.92
C TYR A 585 26.90 -4.74 5.58
N ARG A 586 26.41 -5.56 4.65
CA ARG A 586 24.99 -5.52 4.20
C ARG A 586 23.98 -5.79 5.32
N GLY A 587 24.34 -6.55 6.35
CA GLY A 587 23.53 -6.74 7.55
C GLY A 587 23.75 -5.71 8.66
N HIS A 588 24.66 -4.74 8.49
CA HIS A 588 25.02 -3.76 9.51
C HIS A 588 24.85 -2.32 9.01
N LEU A 589 23.71 -1.71 9.34
CA LEU A 589 23.30 -0.42 8.77
C LEU A 589 24.28 0.73 9.07
N ASP A 590 24.81 0.82 10.30
CA ASP A 590 25.76 1.90 10.63
C ASP A 590 27.09 1.78 9.88
N ASN A 591 27.63 0.56 9.76
CA ASN A 591 28.89 0.30 9.07
C ASN A 591 28.78 0.51 7.56
N ILE A 592 27.69 0.05 6.93
CA ILE A 592 27.50 0.25 5.49
C ILE A 592 27.25 1.71 5.14
N SER A 593 26.62 2.49 6.04
CA SER A 593 26.42 3.94 5.85
C SER A 593 27.72 4.74 5.71
N ASN A 594 28.89 4.13 6.00
CA ASN A 594 30.18 4.73 5.68
C ASN A 594 30.51 4.74 4.18
N ASN A 595 29.65 4.20 3.31
CA ASN A 595 29.82 4.27 1.86
C ASN A 595 28.84 5.24 1.17
N LEU A 596 27.99 5.93 1.93
CA LEU A 596 26.98 6.83 1.40
C LEU A 596 27.60 7.88 0.47
N PHE A 597 27.16 7.87 -0.79
CA PHE A 597 27.52 8.80 -1.86
C PHE A 597 29.01 8.90 -2.21
N ILE A 598 29.86 7.95 -1.82
CA ILE A 598 31.31 8.02 -2.11
C ILE A 598 31.65 7.92 -3.60
N GLY A 599 30.71 7.44 -4.44
CA GLY A 599 30.87 7.33 -5.89
C GLY A 599 30.14 8.43 -6.67
N VAL A 600 29.59 9.45 -6.01
CA VAL A 600 28.80 10.49 -6.69
C VAL A 600 29.69 11.60 -7.24
N ASN A 601 29.45 11.96 -8.50
CA ASN A 601 29.98 13.20 -9.09
C ASN A 601 29.20 14.41 -8.56
N ASN A 602 29.75 15.12 -7.58
CA ASN A 602 29.10 16.27 -6.96
C ASN A 602 29.34 17.55 -7.80
N ALA A 603 28.27 18.25 -8.19
CA ALA A 603 28.35 19.49 -8.97
C ALA A 603 29.09 20.61 -8.23
N PHE A 604 29.14 20.55 -6.89
CA PHE A 604 29.79 21.55 -6.05
C PHE A 604 31.25 21.23 -5.70
N CYS A 605 31.74 20.03 -6.02
CA CYS A 605 33.10 19.61 -5.68
C CYS A 605 33.73 18.83 -6.85
N PRO A 606 34.96 19.18 -7.29
CA PRO A 606 35.59 18.46 -8.40
C PRO A 606 35.97 17.01 -8.05
N ASP A 607 36.12 16.69 -6.77
CA ASP A 607 36.49 15.36 -6.28
C ASP A 607 35.23 14.49 -6.11
N GLU A 608 35.21 13.31 -6.77
CA GLU A 608 34.16 12.30 -6.64
C GLU A 608 33.94 11.92 -5.15
N GLY A 609 32.67 11.88 -4.74
CA GLY A 609 32.25 11.50 -3.39
C GLY A 609 32.52 12.53 -2.30
N LYS A 610 33.00 13.73 -2.65
CA LYS A 610 33.30 14.80 -1.68
C LYS A 610 32.35 15.99 -1.79
N GLY A 611 32.26 16.73 -0.70
CA GLY A 611 31.52 17.99 -0.58
C GLY A 611 32.16 18.90 0.45
N HIS A 612 31.45 19.96 0.86
CA HIS A 612 31.96 20.92 1.83
C HIS A 612 31.08 21.01 3.08
N TYR A 613 31.70 21.20 4.24
CA TYR A 613 30.96 21.61 5.43
C TYR A 613 30.50 23.06 5.28
N ILE A 614 29.20 23.32 5.32
CA ILE A 614 28.63 24.67 5.13
C ILE A 614 29.24 25.74 6.06
N GLU A 615 29.50 25.42 7.33
CA GLU A 615 30.03 26.38 8.30
C GLU A 615 31.49 26.78 8.05
N SER A 616 32.32 25.84 7.59
CA SER A 616 33.79 26.03 7.51
C SER A 616 34.33 26.06 6.09
N GLY A 617 33.56 25.63 5.10
CA GLY A 617 34.00 25.42 3.72
C GLY A 617 35.01 24.27 3.55
N ARG A 618 35.36 23.53 4.61
CA ARG A 618 36.32 22.42 4.53
C ARG A 618 35.77 21.30 3.66
N THR A 619 36.57 20.81 2.72
CA THR A 619 36.25 19.64 1.90
C THR A 619 36.40 18.34 2.69
N ASP A 620 35.45 17.42 2.54
CA ASP A 620 35.48 16.09 3.15
C ASP A 620 34.55 15.14 2.37
N GLU A 621 34.54 13.86 2.72
CA GLU A 621 33.65 12.87 2.08
C GLU A 621 32.18 13.09 2.51
N LEU A 622 31.24 12.87 1.59
CA LEU A 622 29.81 13.15 1.83
C LEU A 622 29.20 12.33 2.98
N ASN A 623 29.58 11.06 3.12
CA ASN A 623 29.25 10.20 4.26
C ASN A 623 29.68 10.80 5.61
N LYS A 624 30.90 11.36 5.71
CA LYS A 624 31.44 11.98 6.93
C LYS A 624 30.71 13.27 7.25
N ILE A 625 30.42 14.09 6.23
CA ILE A 625 29.63 15.31 6.38
C ILE A 625 28.21 14.97 6.87
N ALA A 626 27.56 13.98 6.27
CA ALA A 626 26.23 13.53 6.68
C ALA A 626 26.21 12.98 8.12
N ARG A 627 27.23 12.20 8.52
CA ARG A 627 27.37 11.70 9.90
C ARG A 627 27.54 12.85 10.90
N ARG A 628 28.36 13.85 10.57
CA ARG A 628 28.52 15.06 11.38
C ARG A 628 27.20 15.82 11.52
N TYR A 629 26.44 15.97 10.44
CA TYR A 629 25.12 16.60 10.47
C TYR A 629 24.13 15.81 11.32
N LYS A 630 24.13 14.47 11.25
CA LYS A 630 23.33 13.63 12.16
C LYS A 630 23.67 13.89 13.63
N GLU A 631 24.96 13.93 14.00
CA GLU A 631 25.40 14.24 15.37
C GLU A 631 24.95 15.61 15.85
N GLN A 632 24.97 16.60 14.94
CA GLN A 632 24.51 17.97 15.21
C GLN A 632 22.98 18.12 15.11
N LYS A 633 22.24 17.05 14.75
CA LYS A 633 20.80 17.06 14.47
C LYS A 633 20.38 18.01 13.35
N ILE A 634 21.28 18.23 12.38
CA ILE A 634 21.02 19.01 11.17
C ILE A 634 20.41 18.07 10.12
N GLY A 635 19.21 18.40 9.65
CA GLY A 635 18.56 17.71 8.54
C GLY A 635 19.09 18.20 7.19
N TRP A 636 19.12 17.32 6.21
CA TRP A 636 19.63 17.64 4.88
C TRP A 636 18.80 17.05 3.75
N ILE A 637 18.94 17.65 2.56
CA ILE A 637 18.44 17.14 1.28
C ILE A 637 19.59 16.81 0.34
N PHE A 638 19.30 16.00 -0.67
CA PHE A 638 20.23 15.73 -1.77
C PHE A 638 19.55 16.00 -3.09
N VAL A 639 20.27 16.65 -4.01
CA VAL A 639 19.76 17.01 -5.34
C VAL A 639 20.34 16.07 -6.38
N ALA A 640 19.52 15.60 -7.31
CA ALA A 640 19.95 14.71 -8.38
C ALA A 640 19.40 15.12 -9.75
N ASP A 641 20.06 14.63 -10.79
CA ASP A 641 19.70 14.83 -12.18
C ASP A 641 18.54 13.86 -12.57
N GLU A 642 18.56 13.30 -13.77
CA GLU A 642 17.60 12.30 -14.23
C GLU A 642 17.89 10.88 -13.73
N ASN A 643 16.83 10.07 -13.59
CA ASN A 643 16.86 8.64 -13.29
C ASN A 643 17.67 8.30 -12.02
N TYR A 644 17.47 9.07 -10.94
CA TYR A 644 18.17 8.85 -9.67
C TYR A 644 17.91 7.43 -9.14
N GLY A 645 18.99 6.75 -8.74
CA GLY A 645 18.94 5.41 -8.19
C GLY A 645 18.75 4.32 -9.25
N GLU A 646 19.16 4.56 -10.50
CA GLU A 646 19.22 3.53 -11.54
C GLU A 646 20.07 2.33 -11.09
N GLY A 647 19.64 1.10 -11.42
CA GLY A 647 20.47 -0.09 -11.28
C GLY A 647 19.93 -1.14 -10.31
N SER A 648 20.68 -1.44 -9.25
CA SER A 648 20.41 -2.58 -8.36
C SER A 648 19.25 -2.29 -7.40
N SER A 649 18.50 -3.31 -6.98
CA SER A 649 17.33 -3.19 -6.09
C SER A 649 17.67 -2.86 -4.63
N ARG A 650 18.95 -2.74 -4.29
CA ARG A 650 19.48 -2.57 -2.92
C ARG A 650 18.85 -1.41 -2.15
N GLU A 651 18.10 -1.75 -1.11
CA GLU A 651 17.40 -0.79 -0.26
C GLU A 651 18.32 0.07 0.62
N HIS A 652 19.59 -0.33 0.80
CA HIS A 652 20.59 0.47 1.52
C HIS A 652 20.77 1.86 0.92
N ALA A 653 20.57 2.01 -0.40
CA ALA A 653 20.58 3.31 -1.08
C ALA A 653 19.46 4.27 -0.60
N ALA A 654 18.46 3.78 0.14
CA ALA A 654 17.45 4.57 0.84
C ALA A 654 17.65 4.55 2.36
N MET A 655 18.04 3.42 2.94
CA MET A 655 18.25 3.29 4.39
C MET A 655 19.44 4.11 4.89
N GLU A 656 20.55 4.18 4.15
CA GLU A 656 21.74 4.94 4.57
C GLU A 656 21.48 6.45 4.59
N PRO A 657 20.89 7.09 3.55
CA PRO A 657 20.46 8.49 3.65
C PRO A 657 19.54 8.71 4.85
N ARG A 658 18.55 7.83 5.04
CA ARG A 658 17.59 7.94 6.16
C ARG A 658 18.28 7.87 7.51
N TYR A 659 19.19 6.91 7.66
CA TYR A 659 19.97 6.67 8.86
C TYR A 659 20.92 7.83 9.18
N LEU A 660 21.48 8.48 8.16
CA LEU A 660 22.37 9.63 8.28
C LEU A 660 21.66 11.00 8.28
N GLY A 661 20.34 11.03 8.41
CA GLY A 661 19.58 12.25 8.68
C GLY A 661 19.00 12.97 7.45
N CYS A 662 18.95 12.32 6.30
CA CYS A 662 18.23 12.83 5.13
C CYS A 662 16.75 13.08 5.45
N ARG A 663 16.15 14.05 4.75
CA ARG A 663 14.71 14.32 4.77
C ARG A 663 14.06 14.11 3.41
N ALA A 664 14.73 14.55 2.35
CA ALA A 664 14.22 14.43 0.99
C ALA A 664 15.35 14.27 -0.02
N ILE A 665 15.05 13.54 -1.09
CA ILE A 665 15.82 13.55 -2.33
C ILE A 665 14.99 14.32 -3.36
N ILE A 666 15.59 15.32 -3.99
CA ILE A 666 14.97 16.13 -5.05
C ILE A 666 15.66 15.79 -6.37
N ALA A 667 14.91 15.28 -7.36
CA ALA A 667 15.48 14.85 -8.63
C ALA A 667 14.65 15.30 -9.83
N LYS A 668 15.23 15.30 -11.03
CA LYS A 668 14.42 15.47 -12.27
C LYS A 668 13.53 14.25 -12.53
N SER A 669 14.00 13.06 -12.17
CA SER A 669 13.24 11.80 -12.22
C SER A 669 13.90 10.70 -11.39
N PHE A 670 13.16 9.65 -11.05
CA PHE A 670 13.63 8.52 -10.23
C PHE A 670 13.49 7.18 -10.97
N ALA A 671 14.39 6.23 -10.67
CA ALA A 671 14.17 4.83 -11.00
C ALA A 671 13.12 4.21 -10.05
N ARG A 672 12.25 3.32 -10.57
CA ARG A 672 11.07 2.77 -9.85
C ARG A 672 11.39 2.18 -8.47
N ILE A 673 12.39 1.29 -8.40
CA ILE A 673 12.73 0.58 -7.15
C ILE A 673 13.34 1.55 -6.15
N ALA A 674 14.22 2.45 -6.59
CA ALA A 674 14.82 3.46 -5.72
C ALA A 674 13.76 4.41 -5.13
N GLU A 675 12.81 4.87 -5.93
CA GLU A 675 11.68 5.69 -5.46
C GLU A 675 10.87 4.96 -4.38
N THR A 676 10.55 3.69 -4.63
CA THR A 676 9.76 2.88 -3.68
C THR A 676 10.53 2.63 -2.38
N ASN A 677 11.82 2.34 -2.46
CA ASN A 677 12.69 2.18 -1.30
C ASN A 677 12.76 3.48 -0.47
N LEU A 678 12.89 4.65 -1.10
CA LEU A 678 12.87 5.94 -0.38
C LEU A 678 11.57 6.11 0.41
N LYS A 679 10.41 5.83 -0.21
CA LYS A 679 9.10 5.90 0.44
C LYS A 679 8.97 4.92 1.60
N LYS A 680 9.42 3.67 1.42
CA LYS A 680 9.42 2.63 2.46
C LYS A 680 10.25 3.03 3.68
N GLN A 681 11.36 3.74 3.49
CA GLN A 681 12.21 4.25 4.58
C GLN A 681 11.75 5.61 5.13
N GLY A 682 10.59 6.10 4.71
CA GLY A 682 10.01 7.36 5.19
C GLY A 682 10.75 8.61 4.72
N LEU A 683 11.43 8.56 3.57
CA LEU A 683 11.99 9.74 2.90
C LEU A 683 11.02 10.29 1.85
N LEU A 684 11.09 11.60 1.59
CA LEU A 684 10.38 12.21 0.48
C LEU A 684 11.20 12.08 -0.80
N ALA A 685 10.66 11.38 -1.80
CA ALA A 685 11.15 11.40 -3.17
C ALA A 685 10.37 12.49 -3.94
N LEU A 686 11.02 13.63 -4.19
CA LEU A 686 10.41 14.82 -4.79
C LEU A 686 10.93 15.02 -6.22
N GLN A 687 10.02 15.03 -7.18
CA GLN A 687 10.34 15.23 -8.59
C GLN A 687 10.13 16.68 -9.01
N LEU A 688 11.15 17.32 -9.58
CA LEU A 688 11.04 18.68 -10.10
C LEU A 688 10.00 18.75 -11.23
N LYS A 689 9.03 19.68 -11.14
CA LYS A 689 8.09 19.91 -12.26
C LYS A 689 8.75 20.63 -13.44
N ASN A 690 9.70 21.50 -13.13
CA ASN A 690 10.54 22.16 -14.12
C ASN A 690 11.97 21.67 -13.95
N ALA A 691 12.49 20.96 -14.95
CA ALA A 691 13.84 20.41 -14.91
C ALA A 691 14.93 21.50 -14.78
N ASN A 692 14.65 22.75 -15.17
CA ASN A 692 15.58 23.87 -15.03
C ASN A 692 15.75 24.33 -13.57
N ASP A 693 14.78 24.05 -12.69
CA ASP A 693 14.87 24.37 -11.26
C ASP A 693 16.02 23.61 -10.58
N TYR A 694 16.50 22.53 -11.21
CA TYR A 694 17.74 21.87 -10.81
C TYR A 694 18.89 22.87 -10.72
N GLU A 695 19.02 23.81 -11.66
CA GLU A 695 20.11 24.79 -11.67
C GLU A 695 19.98 25.85 -10.57
N SER A 696 18.75 26.17 -10.15
CA SER A 696 18.48 27.18 -9.12
C SER A 696 18.95 26.76 -7.72
N ILE A 697 19.06 25.45 -7.44
CA ILE A 697 19.50 24.96 -6.13
C ILE A 697 21.04 25.07 -6.01
N GLN A 698 21.50 25.88 -5.05
CA GLN A 698 22.91 26.20 -4.79
C GLN A 698 23.42 25.52 -3.52
N GLU A 699 24.74 25.37 -3.39
CA GLU A 699 25.38 24.63 -2.30
C GLU A 699 25.08 25.19 -0.90
N LYS A 700 24.99 26.51 -0.78
CA LYS A 700 24.82 27.21 0.50
C LYS A 700 23.37 27.53 0.85
N ASP A 701 22.42 27.06 0.05
CA ASP A 701 21.02 27.34 0.27
C ASP A 701 20.50 26.68 1.55
N LYS A 702 19.56 27.38 2.20
CA LYS A 702 18.73 26.81 3.26
C LYS A 702 17.39 26.44 2.67
N ILE A 703 17.06 25.15 2.77
CA ILE A 703 15.91 24.56 2.09
C ILE A 703 14.77 24.37 3.09
N SER A 704 13.58 24.86 2.74
CA SER A 704 12.35 24.56 3.47
C SER A 704 11.38 23.77 2.58
N ILE A 705 10.85 22.67 3.08
CA ILE A 705 9.85 21.83 2.40
C ILE A 705 8.51 22.10 3.08
N ILE A 706 7.63 22.81 2.37
CA ILE A 706 6.43 23.44 2.92
C ILE A 706 5.18 22.63 2.59
N GLY A 707 4.24 22.56 3.53
CA GLY A 707 2.92 21.94 3.35
C GLY A 707 2.87 20.45 3.71
N LEU A 708 3.76 19.96 4.57
CA LEU A 708 3.81 18.52 4.93
C LEU A 708 2.60 18.06 5.75
N SER A 709 1.97 18.98 6.50
CA SER A 709 0.73 18.74 7.24
C SER A 709 -0.50 18.57 6.34
N GLU A 710 -0.38 18.98 5.07
CA GLU A 710 -1.44 18.90 4.07
C GLU A 710 -1.06 17.99 2.89
N LEU A 711 -0.03 17.16 3.07
CA LEU A 711 0.44 16.18 2.10
C LEU A 711 -0.71 15.25 1.70
N ALA A 712 -1.01 15.20 0.41
CA ALA A 712 -2.10 14.42 -0.15
C ALA A 712 -1.72 13.91 -1.55
N PRO A 713 -2.25 12.76 -2.00
CA PRO A 713 -1.95 12.24 -3.34
C PRO A 713 -2.27 13.28 -4.42
N GLY A 714 -1.33 13.45 -5.37
CA GLY A 714 -1.47 14.39 -6.49
C GLY A 714 -1.30 15.87 -6.13
N ARG A 715 -1.02 16.21 -4.87
CA ARG A 715 -0.71 17.57 -4.46
C ARG A 715 0.78 17.85 -4.61
N ASP A 716 1.12 18.95 -5.28
CA ASP A 716 2.52 19.38 -5.38
C ASP A 716 3.04 19.92 -4.03
N ILE A 717 4.33 19.72 -3.78
CA ILE A 717 5.06 20.23 -2.64
C ILE A 717 5.87 21.45 -3.05
N ILE A 718 5.82 22.50 -2.24
CA ILE A 718 6.60 23.71 -2.45
C ILE A 718 7.91 23.57 -1.69
N VAL A 719 9.02 23.79 -2.39
CA VAL A 719 10.36 23.85 -1.82
C VAL A 719 10.86 25.28 -1.94
N GLU A 720 11.15 25.89 -0.80
CA GLU A 720 11.70 27.23 -0.71
C GLU A 720 13.23 27.16 -0.61
N LEU A 721 13.91 27.89 -1.49
CA LEU A 721 15.35 28.01 -1.57
C LEU A 721 15.74 29.37 -0.97
N ASN A 722 16.33 29.38 0.22
CA ASN A 722 16.83 30.61 0.82
C ASN A 722 18.32 30.75 0.49
N HIS A 723 18.66 31.69 -0.40
CA HIS A 723 19.99 31.88 -0.93
C HIS A 723 20.89 32.66 0.03
N SER A 724 22.20 32.46 -0.12
CA SER A 724 23.20 33.12 0.74
C SER A 724 23.27 34.65 0.59
N ASP A 725 22.73 35.21 -0.49
CA ASP A 725 22.62 36.66 -0.72
C ASP A 725 21.33 37.28 -0.11
N GLY A 726 20.49 36.46 0.52
CA GLY A 726 19.23 36.86 1.13
C GLY A 726 18.03 36.85 0.19
N SER A 727 18.20 36.45 -1.08
CA SER A 727 17.09 36.20 -1.99
C SER A 727 16.43 34.83 -1.72
N THR A 728 15.19 34.67 -2.18
CA THR A 728 14.42 33.44 -1.99
C THR A 728 13.74 33.05 -3.30
N ASP A 729 13.91 31.79 -3.70
CA ASP A 729 13.20 31.18 -4.83
C ASP A 729 12.22 30.11 -4.33
N LEU A 730 11.09 29.95 -5.04
CA LEU A 730 10.11 28.90 -4.77
C LEU A 730 10.05 27.95 -5.97
N ILE A 731 10.31 26.67 -5.73
CA ILE A 731 10.22 25.62 -6.76
C ILE A 731 9.11 24.63 -6.39
N SER A 732 8.45 24.08 -7.41
CA SER A 732 7.36 23.13 -7.25
C SER A 732 7.83 21.71 -7.58
N CYS A 733 7.62 20.81 -6.64
CA CYS A 733 7.97 19.39 -6.78
C CYS A 733 6.71 18.52 -6.73
N ALA A 734 6.58 17.60 -7.67
CA ALA A 734 5.60 16.53 -7.62
C ALA A 734 6.08 15.38 -6.71
N HIS A 735 5.14 14.57 -6.24
CA HIS A 735 5.41 13.27 -5.62
C HIS A 735 4.40 12.24 -6.11
N SER A 736 4.73 10.95 -5.94
CA SER A 736 3.84 9.86 -6.34
C SER A 736 3.34 9.01 -5.16
N LEU A 737 3.35 9.57 -3.95
CA LEU A 737 2.80 8.96 -2.74
C LEU A 737 1.28 8.72 -2.81
N SER A 738 0.85 7.49 -2.51
CA SER A 738 -0.55 7.16 -2.18
C SER A 738 -0.89 7.49 -0.73
N LEU A 739 -2.18 7.41 -0.33
CA LEU A 739 -2.59 7.62 1.07
C LEU A 739 -1.87 6.67 2.04
N GLU A 740 -1.66 5.42 1.63
CA GLU A 740 -0.92 4.43 2.41
C GLU A 740 0.57 4.80 2.53
N GLN A 741 1.19 5.22 1.43
CA GLN A 741 2.60 5.63 1.44
C GLN A 741 2.82 6.93 2.23
N ILE A 742 1.83 7.81 2.29
CA ILE A 742 1.81 8.97 3.19
C ILE A 742 1.79 8.51 4.65
N ALA A 743 1.02 7.48 4.98
CA ALA A 743 1.04 6.89 6.33
C ALA A 743 2.42 6.30 6.69
N TRP A 744 3.10 5.64 5.74
CA TRP A 744 4.49 5.17 5.94
C TRP A 744 5.45 6.32 6.23
N PHE A 745 5.35 7.40 5.45
CA PHE A 745 6.12 8.61 5.71
C PHE A 745 5.86 9.07 7.13
N TYR A 746 4.60 9.28 7.52
CA TYR A 746 4.25 9.78 8.85
C TYR A 746 4.69 8.86 9.99
N ALA A 747 4.60 7.54 9.83
CA ALA A 747 5.09 6.58 10.81
C ALA A 747 6.63 6.53 10.91
N GLY A 748 7.34 7.22 10.01
CA GLY A 748 8.80 7.27 9.92
C GLY A 748 9.41 6.18 9.02
N SER A 749 8.64 5.13 8.74
CA SER A 749 8.90 4.08 7.74
C SER A 749 7.64 3.20 7.58
N ALA A 750 7.58 2.41 6.51
CA ALA A 750 6.53 1.41 6.31
C ALA A 750 6.57 0.30 7.36
N LEU A 751 7.78 -0.09 7.80
CA LEU A 751 7.96 -1.10 8.85
C LEU A 751 7.39 -0.62 10.20
N ASN A 752 7.54 0.67 10.51
CA ASN A 752 6.94 1.25 11.70
C ASN A 752 5.41 1.22 11.65
N ASP A 753 4.82 1.59 10.49
CA ASP A 753 3.37 1.54 10.28
C ASP A 753 2.83 0.11 10.42
N ALA A 754 3.48 -0.87 9.76
CA ALA A 754 3.13 -2.29 9.89
C ALA A 754 3.25 -2.79 11.34
N GLY A 755 4.35 -2.47 12.02
CA GLY A 755 4.56 -2.83 13.42
C GLY A 755 3.53 -2.21 14.37
N GLN A 756 3.08 -0.98 14.12
CA GLN A 756 2.00 -0.35 14.89
C GLN A 756 0.65 -1.04 14.66
N LYS A 757 0.33 -1.42 13.41
CA LYS A 757 -0.88 -2.17 13.05
C LYS A 757 -0.88 -3.57 13.69
N LEU A 758 0.24 -4.29 13.63
CA LEU A 758 0.38 -5.62 14.23
C LEU A 758 0.34 -5.58 15.76
N LYS A 759 0.96 -4.60 16.42
CA LYS A 759 0.88 -4.44 17.89
C LYS A 759 -0.53 -4.10 18.37
N LYS A 760 -1.28 -3.30 17.61
CA LYS A 760 -2.70 -3.05 17.87
C LYS A 760 -3.53 -4.32 17.73
N ALA A 761 -3.21 -5.19 16.76
CA ALA A 761 -3.84 -6.50 16.61
C ALA A 761 -3.44 -7.48 17.72
N SER A 762 -2.19 -7.47 18.20
CA SER A 762 -1.68 -8.42 19.20
C SER A 762 -2.08 -8.10 20.65
N VAL A 763 -2.32 -6.83 20.98
CA VAL A 763 -2.87 -6.42 22.28
C VAL A 763 -4.39 -6.66 22.35
N GLY A 764 -5.03 -6.97 21.22
CA GLY A 764 -6.45 -7.33 21.09
C GLY A 764 -6.73 -8.78 20.65
N ALA A 765 -5.76 -9.69 20.70
CA ALA A 765 -5.92 -11.02 20.11
C ALA A 765 -6.56 -12.04 21.06
N SER A 766 -7.90 -12.09 21.11
CA SER A 766 -8.56 -13.39 20.91
C SER A 766 -8.68 -13.61 19.40
N VAL A 767 -7.92 -14.58 18.91
CA VAL A 767 -7.87 -15.11 17.54
C VAL A 767 -9.25 -15.08 16.86
N PRO A 768 -9.40 -14.56 15.61
CA PRO A 768 -10.51 -14.95 14.77
C PRO A 768 -10.32 -16.43 14.45
N LYS A 769 -11.12 -17.29 15.09
CA LYS A 769 -11.33 -18.66 14.60
C LYS A 769 -11.91 -18.57 13.20
N GLU A 770 -11.38 -19.43 12.34
CA GLU A 770 -11.98 -19.97 11.12
C GLU A 770 -13.42 -19.52 10.90
N THR A 771 -13.64 -18.65 9.90
CA THR A 771 -14.98 -18.48 9.35
C THR A 771 -15.36 -19.79 8.67
N SER A 772 -16.21 -20.54 9.37
CA SER A 772 -16.89 -21.72 8.86
C SER A 772 -17.57 -21.39 7.54
N ALA A 773 -17.45 -22.31 6.58
CA ALA A 773 -18.19 -22.34 5.33
C ALA A 773 -19.70 -22.14 5.57
N PHE A 774 -20.19 -20.93 5.39
CA PHE A 774 -21.61 -20.62 5.21
C PHE A 774 -21.73 -19.70 3.98
N ALA A 775 -22.77 -19.93 3.18
CA ALA A 775 -22.98 -19.34 1.87
C ALA A 775 -22.90 -17.80 1.89
N GLU A 776 -22.22 -17.24 0.89
CA GLU A 776 -21.98 -15.81 0.69
C GLU A 776 -23.31 -15.02 0.67
N PHE A 777 -23.56 -14.16 1.67
CA PHE A 777 -24.74 -13.29 1.72
C PHE A 777 -24.61 -12.17 0.68
N LYS A 778 -25.50 -12.14 -0.32
CA LYS A 778 -25.49 -11.10 -1.36
C LYS A 778 -25.93 -9.77 -0.75
N LYS A 779 -24.97 -8.84 -0.61
CA LYS A 779 -25.20 -7.50 -0.04
C LYS A 779 -26.40 -6.79 -0.65
N ILE A 780 -27.16 -6.08 0.19
CA ILE A 780 -28.31 -5.28 -0.21
C ILE A 780 -27.78 -3.97 -0.79
N LYS A 781 -28.05 -3.75 -2.08
CA LYS A 781 -27.68 -2.52 -2.78
C LYS A 781 -28.56 -1.35 -2.34
N VAL A 782 -27.95 -0.26 -1.94
CA VAL A 782 -28.60 1.00 -1.59
C VAL A 782 -28.30 2.00 -2.72
N GLN A 783 -29.33 2.53 -3.37
CA GLN A 783 -29.16 3.26 -4.63
C GLN A 783 -28.62 4.67 -4.40
N ASN A 784 -29.18 5.37 -3.41
CA ASN A 784 -28.81 6.75 -3.13
C ASN A 784 -27.96 6.87 -1.85
N PRO A 785 -27.04 7.85 -1.79
CA PRO A 785 -26.13 7.96 -0.67
C PRO A 785 -26.82 8.35 0.64
N ILE A 786 -26.20 8.02 1.77
CA ILE A 786 -26.55 8.59 3.09
C ILE A 786 -25.40 9.44 3.60
N VAL A 787 -25.70 10.40 4.47
CA VAL A 787 -24.69 11.22 5.15
C VAL A 787 -24.41 10.61 6.52
N GLU A 788 -23.18 10.14 6.73
CA GLU A 788 -22.72 9.69 8.04
C GLU A 788 -21.96 10.83 8.73
N ILE A 789 -22.35 11.11 9.97
CA ILE A 789 -21.71 12.11 10.82
C ILE A 789 -21.08 11.40 12.02
N ASP A 790 -19.76 11.32 12.04
CA ASP A 790 -19.02 10.68 13.12
C ASP A 790 -18.87 11.61 14.34
N GLY A 791 -18.61 11.03 15.51
CA GLY A 791 -18.70 11.69 16.80
C GLY A 791 -17.44 11.60 17.64
N ASP A 792 -17.63 11.60 18.96
CA ASP A 792 -16.59 11.71 19.96
C ASP A 792 -16.61 10.56 20.99
N GLU A 793 -15.46 10.36 21.65
CA GLU A 793 -15.26 9.47 22.80
C GLU A 793 -15.81 8.04 22.58
N MET A 794 -16.48 7.43 23.57
CA MET A 794 -16.92 6.04 23.50
C MET A 794 -18.03 5.85 22.46
N ALA A 795 -18.83 6.89 22.22
CA ALA A 795 -19.83 6.86 21.17
C ALA A 795 -19.18 6.64 19.79
N ARG A 796 -18.05 7.30 19.49
CA ARG A 796 -17.26 7.07 18.26
C ARG A 796 -16.78 5.62 18.12
N VAL A 797 -16.26 5.05 19.21
CA VAL A 797 -15.78 3.66 19.23
C VAL A 797 -16.91 2.69 18.86
N ILE A 798 -18.07 2.84 19.51
CA ILE A 798 -19.25 2.01 19.24
C ILE A 798 -19.79 2.25 17.83
N TRP A 799 -19.76 3.50 17.36
CA TRP A 799 -20.21 3.86 16.02
C TRP A 799 -19.44 3.10 14.93
N GLN A 800 -18.11 3.02 15.09
CA GLN A 800 -17.25 2.25 14.20
C GLN A 800 -17.58 0.74 14.26
N MET A 801 -17.78 0.18 15.46
CA MET A 801 -18.17 -1.22 15.61
C MET A 801 -19.50 -1.55 14.92
N ILE A 802 -20.52 -0.68 15.05
CA ILE A 802 -21.81 -0.84 14.36
C ILE A 802 -21.59 -0.87 12.85
N LYS A 803 -20.85 0.10 12.34
CA LYS A 803 -20.60 0.23 10.90
C LYS A 803 -19.88 -0.99 10.34
N GLU A 804 -18.82 -1.45 11.00
CA GLU A 804 -17.97 -2.54 10.51
C GLU A 804 -18.60 -3.92 10.68
N ARG A 805 -19.34 -4.16 11.77
CA ARG A 805 -19.90 -5.49 12.10
C ARG A 805 -21.35 -5.67 11.67
N LEU A 806 -22.16 -4.62 11.73
CA LEU A 806 -23.61 -4.72 11.53
C LEU A 806 -24.11 -4.07 10.23
N ILE A 807 -23.36 -3.16 9.61
CA ILE A 807 -23.82 -2.41 8.41
C ILE A 807 -23.08 -2.83 7.13
N LEU A 808 -21.78 -2.55 7.02
CA LEU A 808 -20.99 -2.77 5.80
C LEU A 808 -20.84 -4.24 5.35
N PRO A 809 -20.94 -5.26 6.23
CA PRO A 809 -20.95 -6.65 5.78
C PRO A 809 -22.19 -6.99 4.95
N TYR A 810 -23.32 -6.32 5.19
CA TYR A 810 -24.62 -6.66 4.61
C TYR A 810 -25.12 -5.66 3.56
N LEU A 811 -24.60 -4.43 3.56
CA LEU A 811 -25.04 -3.37 2.65
C LEU A 811 -23.94 -2.96 1.67
N ASP A 812 -24.32 -2.77 0.41
CA ASP A 812 -23.55 -2.04 -0.60
C ASP A 812 -24.13 -0.62 -0.68
N ILE A 813 -23.51 0.32 0.05
CA ILE A 813 -24.04 1.65 0.31
C ILE A 813 -22.96 2.73 0.13
N ASP A 814 -23.30 3.80 -0.60
CA ASP A 814 -22.48 5.01 -0.70
C ASP A 814 -22.68 5.90 0.54
N ILE A 815 -21.60 6.20 1.25
CA ILE A 815 -21.62 6.98 2.48
C ILE A 815 -20.83 8.27 2.28
N ARG A 816 -21.54 9.40 2.43
CA ARG A 816 -20.95 10.74 2.49
C ARG A 816 -20.54 11.02 3.93
N TYR A 817 -19.28 10.77 4.24
CA TYR A 817 -18.75 10.80 5.59
C TYR A 817 -18.29 12.21 6.01
N PHE A 818 -18.68 12.62 7.22
CA PHE A 818 -18.28 13.88 7.86
C PHE A 818 -17.80 13.61 9.29
N ASP A 819 -16.55 13.98 9.59
CA ASP A 819 -15.99 13.80 10.93
C ASP A 819 -16.29 15.01 11.81
N LEU A 820 -17.18 14.86 12.81
CA LEU A 820 -17.47 15.92 13.77
C LEU A 820 -16.72 15.75 15.09
N HIS A 821 -15.62 14.98 15.12
CA HIS A 821 -14.71 14.96 16.26
C HIS A 821 -14.30 16.38 16.65
N ILE A 822 -14.24 16.64 17.95
CA ILE A 822 -13.96 17.98 18.48
C ILE A 822 -12.68 18.60 17.91
N LYS A 823 -11.66 17.79 17.62
CA LYS A 823 -10.42 18.26 16.97
C LYS A 823 -10.59 18.62 15.49
N ASN A 824 -11.45 17.91 14.75
CA ASN A 824 -11.73 18.27 13.36
C ASN A 824 -12.62 19.51 13.27
N ARG A 825 -13.57 19.68 14.19
CA ARG A 825 -14.34 20.91 14.34
C ARG A 825 -13.44 22.09 14.67
N GLU A 826 -12.48 21.92 15.59
CA GLU A 826 -11.44 22.91 15.88
C GLU A 826 -10.57 23.28 14.66
N ARG A 827 -10.14 22.27 13.89
CA ARG A 827 -9.36 22.47 12.66
C ARG A 827 -10.13 23.24 11.59
N THR A 828 -11.43 23.00 11.47
CA THR A 828 -12.27 23.59 10.41
C THR A 828 -12.98 24.87 10.84
N ASP A 829 -12.76 25.35 12.06
CA ASP A 829 -13.54 26.40 12.72
C ASP A 829 -15.06 26.11 12.68
N ASP A 830 -15.41 24.83 12.89
CA ASP A 830 -16.74 24.24 12.87
C ASP A 830 -17.47 24.30 11.51
N ARG A 831 -16.77 24.65 10.43
CA ARG A 831 -17.34 24.65 9.06
C ARG A 831 -17.86 23.27 8.66
N VAL A 832 -17.20 22.19 9.08
CA VAL A 832 -17.59 20.80 8.80
C VAL A 832 -19.03 20.49 9.24
N THR A 833 -19.49 21.09 10.34
CA THR A 833 -20.86 20.89 10.83
C THR A 833 -21.90 21.52 9.89
N GLY A 834 -21.58 22.69 9.31
CA GLY A 834 -22.43 23.32 8.30
C GLY A 834 -22.44 22.55 6.99
N GLU A 835 -21.28 22.07 6.55
CA GLU A 835 -21.13 21.24 5.34
C GLU A 835 -21.92 19.93 5.46
N ALA A 836 -21.86 19.27 6.63
CA ALA A 836 -22.64 18.07 6.90
C ALA A 836 -24.16 18.35 6.83
N ALA A 837 -24.62 19.49 7.37
CA ALA A 837 -26.03 19.87 7.31
C ALA A 837 -26.52 20.12 5.86
N GLU A 838 -25.71 20.79 5.04
CA GLU A 838 -26.02 21.01 3.61
C GLU A 838 -25.97 19.69 2.80
N ALA A 839 -25.07 18.77 3.16
CA ALA A 839 -25.07 17.44 2.60
C ALA A 839 -26.35 16.67 2.95
N ILE A 840 -26.85 16.78 4.20
CA ILE A 840 -28.14 16.16 4.58
C ILE A 840 -29.28 16.74 3.74
N LYS A 841 -29.33 18.05 3.49
CA LYS A 841 -30.35 18.62 2.58
C LYS A 841 -30.27 18.05 1.18
N THR A 842 -29.05 17.82 0.68
CA THR A 842 -28.79 17.32 -0.66
C THR A 842 -29.23 15.86 -0.77
N TYR A 843 -28.74 15.01 0.13
CA TYR A 843 -28.97 13.57 0.08
C TYR A 843 -30.23 13.12 0.81
N LYS A 844 -30.86 13.96 1.63
CA LYS A 844 -32.11 13.71 2.38
C LYS A 844 -32.00 12.83 3.63
N VAL A 845 -30.89 12.13 3.86
CA VAL A 845 -30.72 11.23 5.02
C VAL A 845 -29.39 11.50 5.70
N GLY A 846 -29.45 11.94 6.95
CA GLY A 846 -28.31 12.05 7.86
C GLY A 846 -28.39 11.05 9.00
N ILE A 847 -27.26 10.43 9.34
CA ILE A 847 -27.12 9.51 10.47
C ILE A 847 -25.95 10.00 11.32
N LYS A 848 -26.22 10.34 12.58
CA LYS A 848 -25.30 11.11 13.40
C LYS A 848 -24.95 10.45 14.73
N CYS A 849 -23.65 10.38 14.98
CA CYS A 849 -23.07 9.97 16.25
C CYS A 849 -23.15 11.09 17.31
N ALA A 850 -22.99 10.72 18.59
CA ALA A 850 -22.95 11.68 19.69
C ALA A 850 -21.64 12.49 19.66
N THR A 851 -21.75 13.80 19.91
CA THR A 851 -20.64 14.77 19.79
C THR A 851 -20.47 15.58 21.07
N ILE A 852 -19.24 16.01 21.36
CA ILE A 852 -18.94 16.94 22.47
C ILE A 852 -19.43 18.35 22.12
N THR A 853 -20.11 18.98 23.08
CA THR A 853 -20.26 20.45 23.12
C THR A 853 -19.35 20.98 24.23
N PRO A 854 -18.22 21.65 23.90
CA PRO A 854 -17.20 21.98 24.88
C PRO A 854 -17.62 23.12 25.81
N ASN A 855 -17.38 22.97 27.10
CA ASN A 855 -17.38 24.05 28.09
C ASN A 855 -15.91 24.50 28.36
N LYS A 856 -15.71 25.50 29.22
CA LYS A 856 -14.35 25.97 29.61
C LYS A 856 -13.36 24.86 29.96
N ALA A 857 -13.78 23.88 30.77
CA ALA A 857 -12.91 22.76 31.16
C ALA A 857 -12.54 21.88 29.95
N ARG A 858 -13.49 21.62 29.03
CA ARG A 858 -13.21 20.88 27.80
C ARG A 858 -12.39 21.69 26.79
N VAL A 859 -12.51 23.02 26.79
CA VAL A 859 -11.64 23.91 26.00
C VAL A 859 -10.18 23.79 26.46
N GLU A 860 -9.95 23.75 27.77
CA GLU A 860 -8.61 23.48 28.32
C GLU A 860 -8.13 22.06 28.01
N GLU A 861 -8.95 21.05 28.31
CA GLU A 861 -8.63 19.62 28.10
C GLU A 861 -8.26 19.31 26.65
N TYR A 862 -9.02 19.83 25.69
CA TYR A 862 -8.79 19.62 24.26
C TYR A 862 -8.00 20.75 23.60
N THR A 863 -7.55 21.76 24.36
CA THR A 863 -6.78 22.91 23.84
C THR A 863 -7.49 23.56 22.64
N LEU A 864 -8.75 23.96 22.82
CA LEU A 864 -9.59 24.54 21.77
C LEU A 864 -9.41 26.07 21.70
N LYS A 865 -9.57 26.67 20.53
CA LYS A 865 -9.51 28.13 20.35
C LYS A 865 -10.66 28.86 21.06
N LYS A 866 -11.83 28.22 21.15
CA LYS A 866 -13.07 28.79 21.71
C LYS A 866 -14.05 27.70 22.13
N GLU A 867 -15.06 28.09 22.91
CA GLU A 867 -16.23 27.27 23.21
C GLU A 867 -17.12 27.19 21.95
N TYR A 868 -16.96 26.12 21.16
CA TYR A 868 -17.78 25.89 19.97
C TYR A 868 -19.25 25.63 20.33
N LYS A 869 -20.15 26.08 19.45
CA LYS A 869 -21.59 25.87 19.60
C LYS A 869 -21.95 24.38 19.48
N SER A 870 -23.14 24.00 19.90
CA SER A 870 -23.62 22.62 19.76
C SER A 870 -23.81 22.23 18.28
N PRO A 871 -23.22 21.11 17.80
CA PRO A 871 -23.48 20.59 16.47
C PRO A 871 -24.96 20.36 16.18
N ASN A 872 -25.68 19.83 17.16
CA ASN A 872 -27.12 19.59 17.07
C ASN A 872 -27.86 20.90 16.79
N GLY A 873 -27.46 21.98 17.48
CA GLY A 873 -28.00 23.32 17.23
C GLY A 873 -27.75 23.77 15.79
N THR A 874 -26.52 23.66 15.30
CA THR A 874 -26.16 24.05 13.93
C THR A 874 -26.93 23.25 12.88
N ILE A 875 -26.92 21.92 12.97
CA ILE A 875 -27.60 21.04 12.01
C ILE A 875 -29.12 21.30 12.01
N ARG A 876 -29.76 21.34 13.19
CA ARG A 876 -31.20 21.58 13.31
C ARG A 876 -31.61 22.97 12.80
N ASN A 877 -30.79 24.00 13.04
CA ASN A 877 -31.06 25.34 12.51
C ASN A 877 -30.97 25.40 10.99
N THR A 878 -30.05 24.64 10.40
CA THR A 878 -29.86 24.59 8.95
C THR A 878 -30.95 23.77 8.28
N LEU A 879 -31.32 22.61 8.83
CA LEU A 879 -32.34 21.72 8.27
C LEU A 879 -33.76 22.24 8.51
N GLY A 880 -34.03 22.81 9.67
CA GLY A 880 -35.39 23.02 10.16
C GLY A 880 -36.04 21.70 10.61
N GLY A 881 -37.32 21.76 11.01
CA GLY A 881 -38.10 20.57 11.36
C GLY A 881 -38.30 20.32 12.86
N THR A 882 -38.80 19.12 13.15
CA THR A 882 -39.26 18.70 14.48
C THR A 882 -38.51 17.46 14.94
N VAL A 883 -38.04 17.45 16.19
CA VAL A 883 -37.36 16.28 16.77
C VAL A 883 -38.40 15.37 17.43
N PHE A 884 -38.47 14.12 16.99
CA PHE A 884 -39.30 13.08 17.58
C PHE A 884 -38.43 12.13 18.40
N ARG A 885 -38.76 12.01 19.69
CA ARG A 885 -38.14 11.05 20.60
C ARG A 885 -39.14 10.01 21.04
N ALA A 886 -38.87 8.74 20.74
CA ALA A 886 -39.73 7.61 21.09
C ALA A 886 -38.94 6.52 21.84
N PRO A 887 -39.44 6.05 22.99
CA PRO A 887 -38.74 5.03 23.78
C PRO A 887 -38.74 3.68 23.05
N ILE A 888 -37.63 2.96 23.15
CA ILE A 888 -37.46 1.58 22.70
C ILE A 888 -38.02 0.70 23.82
N VAL A 889 -39.18 0.09 23.58
CA VAL A 889 -39.88 -0.70 24.60
C VAL A 889 -39.38 -2.13 24.60
N ILE A 890 -38.80 -2.57 25.72
CA ILE A 890 -38.28 -3.93 25.93
C ILE A 890 -39.02 -4.54 27.12
N LYS A 891 -39.61 -5.73 26.97
CA LYS A 891 -40.57 -6.29 27.95
C LYS A 891 -39.97 -6.58 29.33
N ASN A 892 -38.73 -7.06 29.38
CA ASN A 892 -38.07 -7.45 30.63
C ASN A 892 -37.34 -6.29 31.33
N ILE A 893 -37.39 -5.08 30.79
CA ILE A 893 -36.86 -3.88 31.44
C ILE A 893 -37.98 -3.24 32.28
N PRO A 894 -37.80 -3.11 33.61
CA PRO A 894 -38.83 -2.55 34.47
C PRO A 894 -39.04 -1.06 34.21
N ARG A 895 -40.30 -0.63 34.24
CA ARG A 895 -40.70 0.77 34.06
C ARG A 895 -40.88 1.44 35.41
N LEU A 896 -40.39 2.68 35.54
CA LEU A 896 -40.60 3.48 36.76
C LEU A 896 -42.04 4.00 36.87
N VAL A 897 -42.71 4.16 35.73
CA VAL A 897 -44.15 4.47 35.65
C VAL A 897 -44.86 3.26 35.06
N PRO A 898 -45.44 2.36 35.89
CA PRO A 898 -46.00 1.10 35.42
C PRO A 898 -47.16 1.23 34.44
N ALA A 899 -47.87 2.37 34.42
CA ALA A 899 -48.97 2.62 33.49
C ALA A 899 -48.50 2.70 32.02
N TRP A 900 -47.25 3.09 31.75
CA TRP A 900 -46.74 3.35 30.41
C TRP A 900 -46.41 2.05 29.66
N GLN A 901 -47.40 1.40 29.06
CA GLN A 901 -47.22 0.16 28.32
C GLN A 901 -46.86 0.38 26.84
N ARG A 902 -47.27 1.52 26.26
CA ARG A 902 -47.04 1.90 24.86
C ARG A 902 -46.12 3.14 24.78
N PRO A 903 -45.34 3.31 23.69
CA PRO A 903 -44.45 4.46 23.57
C PRO A 903 -45.19 5.80 23.67
N ILE A 904 -44.63 6.73 24.44
CA ILE A 904 -45.02 8.16 24.43
C ILE A 904 -44.01 8.87 23.54
N VAL A 905 -44.45 9.37 22.38
CA VAL A 905 -43.55 10.06 21.45
C VAL A 905 -43.54 11.54 21.78
N VAL A 906 -42.40 12.07 22.21
CA VAL A 906 -42.25 13.51 22.44
C VAL A 906 -41.82 14.18 21.13
N ALA A 907 -42.67 15.07 20.62
CA ALA A 907 -42.37 15.92 19.48
C ALA A 907 -41.94 17.29 19.98
N ARG A 908 -40.66 17.62 19.81
CA ARG A 908 -40.05 18.83 20.33
C ARG A 908 -39.86 19.85 19.24
N HIS A 909 -40.36 21.07 19.46
CA HIS A 909 -40.09 22.22 18.61
C HIS A 909 -38.60 22.56 18.64
N ALA A 910 -37.91 22.53 17.50
CA ALA A 910 -36.46 22.69 17.44
C ALA A 910 -36.00 24.14 17.12
N HIS A 911 -36.86 25.14 17.29
CA HIS A 911 -36.58 26.53 16.90
C HIS A 911 -36.87 27.55 18.02
N ALA A 912 -36.04 28.60 18.06
CA ALA A 912 -36.13 29.74 18.97
C ALA A 912 -36.28 29.36 20.47
N ASP A 913 -37.13 30.09 21.21
CA ASP A 913 -37.37 29.89 22.65
C ASP A 913 -36.07 30.06 23.47
N GLN A 914 -35.97 29.42 24.65
CA GLN A 914 -34.78 29.45 25.53
C GLN A 914 -33.44 29.19 24.80
N TYR A 915 -33.43 28.37 23.76
CA TYR A 915 -32.20 28.03 23.01
C TYR A 915 -31.69 29.15 22.10
N LYS A 916 -32.51 30.18 21.82
CA LYS A 916 -32.08 31.41 21.13
C LYS A 916 -32.45 32.66 21.92
N ALA A 917 -32.57 32.54 23.23
CA ALA A 917 -32.89 33.67 24.09
C ALA A 917 -31.72 34.66 24.16
N LEU A 918 -32.05 35.93 24.37
CA LEU A 918 -31.09 36.96 24.75
C LEU A 918 -31.12 37.09 26.28
N GLU A 919 -29.95 37.05 26.91
CA GLU A 919 -29.78 37.22 28.35
C GLU A 919 -29.01 38.50 28.66
N MET A 920 -29.32 39.14 29.79
CA MET A 920 -28.69 40.39 30.20
C MET A 920 -28.52 40.45 31.72
N ASN A 921 -27.30 40.76 32.17
CA ASN A 921 -27.03 41.18 33.54
C ASN A 921 -27.35 42.68 33.69
N ILE A 922 -28.06 43.03 34.75
CA ILE A 922 -28.41 44.40 35.09
C ILE A 922 -27.65 44.74 36.38
N ASP A 923 -26.48 45.37 36.22
CA ASP A 923 -25.55 45.60 37.34
C ASP A 923 -25.86 46.88 38.13
N ILE A 924 -26.71 47.75 37.58
CA ILE A 924 -27.10 49.03 38.17
C ILE A 924 -28.61 49.24 38.10
N PRO A 925 -29.21 50.04 39.01
CA PRO A 925 -30.61 50.42 38.90
C PRO A 925 -30.94 51.09 37.56
N GLY A 926 -32.10 50.77 36.99
CA GLY A 926 -32.50 51.27 35.67
C GLY A 926 -33.80 50.65 35.15
N LYS A 927 -34.29 51.16 34.01
CA LYS A 927 -35.52 50.69 33.36
C LYS A 927 -35.20 49.77 32.19
N LEU A 928 -35.87 48.63 32.12
CA LEU A 928 -35.80 47.67 31.02
C LEU A 928 -37.10 47.74 30.19
N SER A 929 -36.97 47.89 28.88
CA SER A 929 -38.09 47.87 27.91
C SER A 929 -37.83 46.89 26.76
N MET A 930 -38.90 46.45 26.10
CA MET A 930 -38.86 45.65 24.87
C MET A 930 -39.29 46.53 23.70
N LYS A 931 -38.47 46.58 22.64
CA LYS A 931 -38.67 47.48 21.50
C LYS A 931 -38.63 46.73 20.17
N PHE A 932 -39.63 46.95 19.32
CA PHE A 932 -39.70 46.45 17.95
C PHE A 932 -39.77 47.61 16.96
N ALA A 933 -38.86 47.62 15.99
CA ALA A 933 -38.82 48.58 14.88
C ALA A 933 -39.17 47.86 13.57
N GLY A 934 -40.32 48.19 12.99
CA GLY A 934 -40.77 47.65 11.72
C GLY A 934 -40.05 48.28 10.53
N ALA A 935 -39.96 47.53 9.43
CA ALA A 935 -39.40 48.03 8.16
C ALA A 935 -40.23 49.18 7.57
N ASP A 936 -41.49 49.29 7.96
CA ASP A 936 -42.40 50.40 7.67
C ASP A 936 -42.18 51.62 8.58
N THR A 937 -41.08 51.65 9.34
CA THR A 937 -40.73 52.64 10.37
C THR A 937 -41.64 52.65 11.60
N SER A 938 -42.59 51.72 11.72
CA SER A 938 -43.41 51.59 12.92
C SER A 938 -42.56 51.24 14.14
N LEU A 939 -42.81 51.89 15.27
CA LEU A 939 -42.09 51.64 16.51
C LEU A 939 -43.07 51.22 17.60
N ARG A 940 -42.82 50.05 18.19
CA ARG A 940 -43.55 49.55 19.36
C ARG A 940 -42.56 49.38 20.50
N GLU A 941 -42.82 49.99 21.65
CA GLU A 941 -41.98 49.87 22.84
C GLU A 941 -42.85 49.67 24.07
N GLU A 942 -42.58 48.60 24.83
CA GLU A 942 -43.32 48.23 26.03
C GLU A 942 -42.36 48.15 27.23
N SER A 943 -42.76 48.69 28.37
CA SER A 943 -41.94 48.66 29.59
C SER A 943 -42.02 47.28 30.24
N LEU A 944 -40.88 46.66 30.55
CA LEU A 944 -40.83 45.36 31.20
C LEU A 944 -40.75 45.47 32.72
N TYR A 945 -39.68 46.09 33.24
CA TYR A 945 -39.44 46.22 34.68
C TYR A 945 -38.48 47.38 35.00
N GLU A 946 -38.56 47.89 36.23
CA GLU A 946 -37.63 48.90 36.75
C GLU A 946 -36.80 48.29 37.89
N TYR A 947 -35.52 48.08 37.63
CA TYR A 947 -34.57 47.53 38.58
C TYR A 947 -34.16 48.59 39.60
N LYS A 948 -34.40 48.31 40.88
CA LYS A 948 -33.93 49.13 42.02
C LYS A 948 -32.61 48.63 42.60
N THR A 949 -32.25 47.39 42.30
CA THR A 949 -31.04 46.67 42.70
C THR A 949 -30.58 45.80 41.53
N PRO A 950 -29.35 45.26 41.54
CA PRO A 950 -28.88 44.37 40.49
C PRO A 950 -29.82 43.19 40.24
N GLY A 951 -29.86 42.71 39.00
CA GLY A 951 -30.71 41.58 38.59
C GLY A 951 -30.35 41.03 37.22
N ILE A 952 -31.22 40.17 36.69
CA ILE A 952 -31.03 39.48 35.41
C ILE A 952 -32.30 39.57 34.57
N ALA A 953 -32.16 39.52 33.25
CA ALA A 953 -33.28 39.54 32.30
C ALA A 953 -33.05 38.54 31.15
N ILE A 954 -34.15 38.01 30.61
CA ILE A 954 -34.15 37.11 29.46
C ILE A 954 -35.28 37.49 28.49
N GLY A 955 -35.00 37.46 27.18
CA GLY A 955 -35.96 37.70 26.10
C GLY A 955 -36.00 36.55 25.11
N MET A 956 -37.19 36.08 24.76
CA MET A 956 -37.42 34.93 23.85
C MET A 956 -38.34 35.34 22.69
N TYR A 957 -38.22 34.66 21.55
CA TYR A 957 -39.05 34.92 20.36
C TYR A 957 -39.47 33.61 19.67
N ASN A 958 -40.35 33.72 18.67
CA ASN A 958 -40.62 32.69 17.67
C ASN A 958 -41.11 33.31 16.35
N THR A 959 -41.19 32.52 15.29
CA THR A 959 -41.82 32.91 14.02
C THR A 959 -43.07 32.05 13.78
N LEU A 960 -44.09 32.63 13.14
CA LEU A 960 -45.32 31.89 12.82
C LEU A 960 -45.02 30.72 11.87
N GLU A 961 -44.17 30.94 10.86
CA GLU A 961 -43.69 29.91 9.93
C GLU A 961 -43.13 28.68 10.66
N SER A 962 -42.29 28.89 11.68
CA SER A 962 -41.72 27.77 12.43
C SER A 962 -42.76 27.01 13.25
N ILE A 963 -43.80 27.68 13.74
CA ILE A 963 -44.89 27.07 14.48
C ILE A 963 -45.77 26.25 13.53
N GLU A 964 -46.04 26.76 12.34
CA GLU A 964 -46.81 26.06 11.32
C GLU A 964 -46.11 24.78 10.87
N ASP A 965 -44.80 24.85 10.60
CA ASP A 965 -43.98 23.69 10.25
C ASP A 965 -43.94 22.65 11.36
N PHE A 966 -43.87 23.09 12.63
CA PHE A 966 -43.93 22.22 13.79
C PHE A 966 -45.28 21.48 13.87
N ALA A 967 -46.39 22.19 13.66
CA ALA A 967 -47.73 21.60 13.64
C ALA A 967 -47.88 20.55 12.53
N ARG A 968 -47.51 20.90 11.28
CA ARG A 968 -47.58 19.98 10.13
C ARG A 968 -46.75 18.73 10.36
N SER A 969 -45.53 18.88 10.88
CA SER A 969 -44.65 17.76 11.20
C SER A 969 -45.28 16.82 12.23
N CYS A 970 -45.87 17.37 13.31
CA CYS A 970 -46.54 16.58 14.35
C CYS A 970 -47.73 15.80 13.79
N PHE A 971 -48.56 16.41 12.95
CA PHE A 971 -49.73 15.75 12.37
C PHE A 971 -49.37 14.68 11.34
N GLN A 972 -48.38 14.95 10.48
CA GLN A 972 -47.85 13.96 9.56
C GLN A 972 -47.29 12.74 10.30
N TYR A 973 -46.51 12.97 11.36
CA TYR A 973 -45.96 11.89 12.19
C TYR A 973 -47.08 11.10 12.91
N GLY A 974 -48.09 11.79 13.43
CA GLY A 974 -49.27 11.17 14.02
C GLY A 974 -50.01 10.23 13.06
N LEU A 975 -50.19 10.64 11.79
CA LEU A 975 -50.77 9.79 10.75
C LEU A 975 -49.87 8.59 10.43
N LEU A 976 -48.57 8.81 10.32
CA LEU A 976 -47.60 7.75 10.03
C LEU A 976 -47.64 6.64 11.09
N MET A 977 -47.70 7.03 12.37
CA MET A 977 -47.75 6.10 13.49
C MET A 977 -49.15 5.63 13.85
N LYS A 978 -50.19 6.22 13.23
CA LYS A 978 -51.60 6.07 13.62
C LYS A 978 -51.83 6.39 15.11
N TYR A 979 -51.20 7.46 15.60
CA TYR A 979 -51.25 7.93 16.98
C TYR A 979 -52.00 9.26 17.07
N PRO A 980 -52.87 9.46 18.09
CA PRO A 980 -53.43 10.78 18.35
C PRO A 980 -52.32 11.77 18.73
N VAL A 981 -52.56 13.05 18.46
CA VAL A 981 -51.61 14.13 18.71
C VAL A 981 -52.15 15.05 19.79
N TYR A 982 -51.35 15.30 20.82
CA TYR A 982 -51.63 16.28 21.85
C TYR A 982 -50.64 17.43 21.75
N PHE A 983 -51.14 18.66 21.64
CA PHE A 983 -50.31 19.85 21.85
C PHE A 983 -50.59 20.41 23.24
N SER A 984 -49.53 20.76 23.98
CA SER A 984 -49.71 21.40 25.27
C SER A 984 -48.82 22.61 25.49
N ALA A 985 -49.40 23.64 26.10
CA ALA A 985 -48.75 24.90 26.42
C ALA A 985 -49.34 25.53 27.70
N LYS A 986 -48.87 26.72 28.10
CA LYS A 986 -49.36 27.45 29.28
C LYS A 986 -49.92 28.82 28.88
N GLU A 987 -50.93 28.82 28.01
CA GLU A 987 -51.56 30.04 27.48
C GLU A 987 -52.25 30.92 28.54
N THR A 988 -52.56 30.36 29.71
CA THR A 988 -53.08 31.11 30.86
C THR A 988 -52.07 32.12 31.40
N ILE A 989 -50.76 31.90 31.15
CA ILE A 989 -49.66 32.80 31.50
C ILE A 989 -49.17 33.55 30.26
N LEU A 990 -48.82 32.84 29.19
CA LEU A 990 -48.30 33.43 27.96
C LEU A 990 -49.42 33.68 26.93
N LYS A 991 -50.27 34.67 27.21
CA LYS A 991 -51.53 34.95 26.47
C LYS A 991 -51.37 35.28 24.98
N ILE A 992 -50.21 35.76 24.55
CA ILE A 992 -49.93 36.05 23.13
C ILE A 992 -49.12 34.91 22.52
N TYR A 993 -48.00 34.58 23.15
CA TYR A 993 -47.03 33.61 22.63
C TYR A 993 -47.61 32.19 22.53
N ASP A 994 -48.15 31.63 23.63
CA ASP A 994 -48.67 30.26 23.64
C ASP A 994 -50.03 30.14 22.94
N THR A 995 -50.83 31.20 22.96
CA THR A 995 -52.08 31.29 22.18
C THR A 995 -51.80 31.18 20.68
N ALA A 996 -50.75 31.83 20.18
CA ALA A 996 -50.38 31.73 18.76
C ALA A 996 -50.05 30.28 18.36
N PHE A 997 -49.33 29.53 19.21
CA PHE A 997 -49.10 28.11 18.99
C PHE A 997 -50.40 27.31 18.95
N ARG A 998 -51.28 27.48 19.95
CA ARG A 998 -52.56 26.76 20.00
C ARG A 998 -53.38 27.04 18.73
N ASP A 999 -53.55 28.31 18.39
CA ASP A 999 -54.41 28.72 17.27
C ASP A 999 -53.87 28.20 15.94
N ILE A 1000 -52.55 28.25 15.73
CA ILE A 1000 -51.92 27.71 14.52
C ILE A 1000 -52.10 26.19 14.44
N PHE A 1001 -51.85 25.45 15.52
CA PHE A 1001 -52.05 24.00 15.54
C PHE A 1001 -53.51 23.65 15.24
N GLN A 1002 -54.45 24.34 15.87
CA GLN A 1002 -55.88 24.12 15.66
C GLN A 1002 -56.30 24.42 14.22
N ASN A 1003 -55.84 25.53 13.65
CA ASN A 1003 -56.16 25.93 12.28
C ASN A 1003 -55.60 24.94 11.25
N ILE A 1004 -54.32 24.55 11.39
CA ILE A 1004 -53.70 23.56 10.50
C ILE A 1004 -54.41 22.22 10.59
N PHE A 1005 -54.77 21.77 11.80
CA PHE A 1005 -55.51 20.52 11.96
C PHE A 1005 -56.86 20.57 11.21
N GLU A 1006 -57.65 21.60 11.46
CA GLU A 1006 -58.99 21.76 10.88
C GLU A 1006 -58.96 21.86 9.35
N ILE A 1007 -57.99 22.59 8.79
CA ILE A 1007 -57.89 22.86 7.35
C ILE A 1007 -57.22 21.69 6.60
N GLU A 1008 -56.14 21.13 7.13
CA GLU A 1008 -55.24 20.25 6.37
C GLU A 1008 -55.31 18.76 6.78
N PHE A 1009 -55.70 18.44 8.03
CA PHE A 1009 -55.49 17.08 8.57
C PHE A 1009 -56.75 16.38 9.12
N LYS A 1010 -57.82 17.12 9.45
CA LYS A 1010 -59.01 16.58 10.12
C LYS A 1010 -59.63 15.38 9.42
N GLU A 1011 -59.84 15.46 8.11
CA GLU A 1011 -60.43 14.36 7.33
C GLU A 1011 -59.55 13.10 7.34
N ARG A 1012 -58.22 13.29 7.25
CA ARG A 1012 -57.25 12.19 7.26
C ARG A 1012 -57.14 11.53 8.62
N PHE A 1013 -57.20 12.32 9.70
CA PHE A 1013 -57.21 11.82 11.08
C PHE A 1013 -58.49 11.02 11.37
N LEU A 1014 -59.64 11.53 10.92
CA LEU A 1014 -60.92 10.83 11.04
C LEU A 1014 -60.88 9.48 10.29
N ALA A 1015 -60.35 9.46 9.06
CA ALA A 1015 -60.19 8.23 8.28
C ALA A 1015 -59.24 7.21 8.95
N ALA A 1016 -58.24 7.68 9.69
CA ALA A 1016 -57.30 6.83 10.42
C ALA A 1016 -57.77 6.43 11.84
N GLY A 1017 -58.91 6.95 12.30
CA GLY A 1017 -59.45 6.67 13.64
C GLY A 1017 -58.68 7.31 14.80
N ILE A 1018 -58.00 8.43 14.53
CA ILE A 1018 -57.20 9.18 15.51
C ILE A 1018 -57.66 10.63 15.62
N PHE A 1019 -57.20 11.38 16.62
CA PHE A 1019 -57.63 12.75 16.87
C PHE A 1019 -56.47 13.67 17.28
N TYR A 1020 -56.74 14.97 17.23
CA TYR A 1020 -55.92 16.03 17.80
C TYR A 1020 -56.63 16.65 19.00
N ASP A 1021 -55.89 16.98 20.05
CA ASP A 1021 -56.42 17.68 21.21
C ASP A 1021 -55.39 18.66 21.81
N TYR A 1022 -55.89 19.79 22.32
CA TYR A 1022 -55.11 20.77 23.04
C TYR A 1022 -55.34 20.64 24.55
N LYS A 1023 -54.26 20.74 25.34
CA LYS A 1023 -54.31 20.72 26.81
C LYS A 1023 -53.36 21.74 27.42
N LEU A 1024 -53.69 22.22 28.61
CA LEU A 1024 -52.70 22.94 29.42
C LEU A 1024 -51.61 21.96 29.86
N ILE A 1025 -50.35 22.39 29.83
CA ILE A 1025 -49.20 21.51 30.06
C ILE A 1025 -49.22 20.82 31.45
N ASP A 1026 -49.73 21.48 32.48
CA ASP A 1026 -49.89 20.89 33.81
C ASP A 1026 -50.98 19.82 33.87
N ASP A 1027 -52.10 19.99 33.17
CA ASP A 1027 -53.11 18.93 33.01
C ASP A 1027 -52.53 17.76 32.20
N MET A 1028 -51.77 18.06 31.15
CA MET A 1028 -51.17 17.03 30.31
C MET A 1028 -50.17 16.17 31.10
N VAL A 1029 -49.24 16.78 31.85
CA VAL A 1029 -48.29 16.05 32.71
C VAL A 1029 -49.02 15.12 33.69
N ALA A 1030 -50.08 15.61 34.34
CA ALA A 1030 -50.86 14.82 35.29
C ALA A 1030 -51.61 13.64 34.63
N ARG A 1031 -52.05 13.80 33.37
CA ARG A 1031 -52.71 12.76 32.57
C ARG A 1031 -51.74 11.73 32.05
N VAL A 1032 -50.60 12.16 31.51
CA VAL A 1032 -49.57 11.28 30.93
C VAL A 1032 -49.17 10.19 31.93
N LEU A 1033 -48.99 10.52 33.21
CA LEU A 1033 -48.65 9.55 34.26
C LEU A 1033 -49.71 8.44 34.47
N LYS A 1034 -50.94 8.65 34.03
CA LYS A 1034 -52.08 7.72 34.16
C LYS A 1034 -52.47 7.05 32.85
N MET A 1035 -51.95 7.54 31.72
CA MET A 1035 -52.25 7.02 30.39
C MET A 1035 -51.33 5.85 30.06
N GLU A 1036 -51.79 4.99 29.15
CA GLU A 1036 -51.01 3.84 28.71
C GLU A 1036 -49.85 4.21 27.77
N GLY A 1037 -49.89 5.40 27.17
CA GLY A 1037 -49.03 5.83 26.07
C GLY A 1037 -49.71 5.66 24.71
N GLY A 1038 -48.93 5.58 23.64
CA GLY A 1038 -49.46 5.40 22.28
C GLY A 1038 -49.97 6.69 21.62
N PHE A 1039 -49.33 7.82 21.91
CA PHE A 1039 -49.67 9.14 21.36
C PHE A 1039 -48.43 9.98 21.10
N VAL A 1040 -48.58 11.02 20.27
CA VAL A 1040 -47.57 12.06 20.07
C VAL A 1040 -47.87 13.24 20.99
N TRP A 1041 -46.89 13.66 21.76
CA TRP A 1041 -46.97 14.82 22.65
C TRP A 1041 -46.09 15.95 22.12
N ALA A 1042 -46.72 16.91 21.46
CA ALA A 1042 -46.09 18.11 20.91
C ALA A 1042 -45.84 19.15 22.02
N LEU A 1043 -44.58 19.52 22.18
CA LEU A 1043 -44.07 20.43 23.19
C LEU A 1043 -43.14 21.49 22.58
N LYS A 1044 -43.14 22.68 23.19
CA LYS A 1044 -42.17 23.74 22.89
C LYS A 1044 -40.75 23.27 23.21
N ASN A 1045 -39.76 24.04 22.80
CA ASN A 1045 -38.37 23.59 22.74
C ASN A 1045 -37.83 23.11 24.11
N TYR A 1046 -37.92 23.94 25.14
CA TYR A 1046 -37.42 23.58 26.48
C TYR A 1046 -38.29 22.52 27.16
N ASP A 1047 -39.62 22.67 27.10
CA ASP A 1047 -40.55 21.70 27.69
C ASP A 1047 -40.34 20.30 27.08
N GLY A 1048 -40.18 20.22 25.76
CA GLY A 1048 -39.93 18.97 25.05
C GLY A 1048 -38.59 18.33 25.40
N ASP A 1049 -37.55 19.12 25.66
CA ASP A 1049 -36.26 18.59 26.12
C ASP A 1049 -36.42 17.86 27.45
N VAL A 1050 -36.94 18.57 28.45
CA VAL A 1050 -37.13 18.06 29.82
C VAL A 1050 -38.06 16.85 29.85
N GLN A 1051 -39.20 16.92 29.14
CA GLN A 1051 -40.16 15.83 29.14
C GLN A 1051 -39.65 14.60 28.39
N SER A 1052 -38.86 14.77 27.33
CA SER A 1052 -38.29 13.63 26.59
C SER A 1052 -37.33 12.81 27.45
N ASP A 1053 -36.50 13.47 28.27
CA ASP A 1053 -35.57 12.80 29.17
C ASP A 1053 -36.31 12.11 30.33
N MET A 1054 -37.35 12.75 30.87
CA MET A 1054 -38.24 12.12 31.87
C MET A 1054 -38.90 10.86 31.30
N VAL A 1055 -39.44 10.93 30.08
CA VAL A 1055 -40.06 9.78 29.41
C VAL A 1055 -39.03 8.67 29.22
N ALA A 1056 -37.82 8.99 28.72
CA ALA A 1056 -36.75 8.00 28.55
C ALA A 1056 -36.43 7.26 29.85
N GLN A 1057 -36.22 8.00 30.94
CA GLN A 1057 -35.92 7.41 32.24
C GLN A 1057 -37.10 6.59 32.79
N GLY A 1058 -38.34 7.02 32.56
CA GLY A 1058 -39.53 6.28 32.97
C GLY A 1058 -39.69 4.93 32.28
N PHE A 1059 -39.14 4.77 31.07
CA PHE A 1059 -39.04 3.51 30.34
C PHE A 1059 -37.76 2.69 30.66
N GLY A 1060 -36.91 3.16 31.57
CA GLY A 1060 -35.85 2.38 32.22
C GLY A 1060 -34.42 2.90 31.99
N SER A 1061 -34.10 3.46 30.82
CA SER A 1061 -32.75 3.95 30.52
C SER A 1061 -32.77 5.02 29.42
N LEU A 1062 -31.89 6.02 29.55
CA LEU A 1062 -31.63 7.03 28.49
C LEU A 1062 -31.15 6.38 27.18
N GLY A 1063 -30.49 5.22 27.25
CA GLY A 1063 -30.01 4.47 26.08
C GLY A 1063 -31.12 3.75 25.29
N LEU A 1064 -32.35 3.72 25.81
CA LEU A 1064 -33.52 3.08 25.19
C LEU A 1064 -34.45 4.11 24.54
N MET A 1065 -33.89 5.01 23.73
CA MET A 1065 -34.63 6.08 23.08
C MET A 1065 -34.14 6.26 21.64
N THR A 1066 -35.08 6.47 20.72
CA THR A 1066 -34.80 6.89 19.34
C THR A 1066 -34.86 8.41 19.25
N SER A 1067 -34.08 9.02 18.34
CA SER A 1067 -34.12 10.47 18.08
C SER A 1067 -34.09 10.73 16.58
N VAL A 1068 -35.18 11.27 16.04
CA VAL A 1068 -35.34 11.55 14.62
C VAL A 1068 -35.78 12.99 14.41
N LEU A 1069 -34.95 13.81 13.80
CA LEU A 1069 -35.32 15.10 13.25
C LEU A 1069 -35.98 14.89 11.89
N MET A 1070 -37.23 15.34 11.73
CA MET A 1070 -37.95 15.28 10.47
C MET A 1070 -38.29 16.69 9.99
N CYS A 1071 -37.92 17.01 8.76
CA CYS A 1071 -38.26 18.27 8.11
C CYS A 1071 -39.72 18.28 7.64
N SER A 1072 -40.30 19.46 7.45
CA SER A 1072 -41.70 19.61 7.01
C SER A 1072 -41.97 19.09 5.59
N ASP A 1073 -40.91 18.87 4.79
CA ASP A 1073 -40.99 18.23 3.46
C ASP A 1073 -41.33 16.72 3.51
N GLY A 1074 -41.26 16.11 4.71
CA GLY A 1074 -41.49 14.68 4.92
C GLY A 1074 -40.46 13.75 4.26
N LYS A 1075 -39.41 14.29 3.65
CA LYS A 1075 -38.37 13.56 2.90
C LYS A 1075 -37.01 13.65 3.57
N THR A 1076 -36.67 14.80 4.13
CA THR A 1076 -35.37 15.04 4.74
C THR A 1076 -35.40 14.68 6.22
N ILE A 1077 -34.54 13.75 6.64
CA ILE A 1077 -34.39 13.38 8.06
C ILE A 1077 -32.94 13.39 8.50
N GLU A 1078 -32.77 13.55 9.81
CA GLU A 1078 -31.52 13.28 10.52
C GLU A 1078 -31.82 12.40 11.74
N THR A 1079 -31.12 11.29 11.87
CA THR A 1079 -31.26 10.34 12.98
C THR A 1079 -30.01 10.35 13.84
N GLU A 1080 -30.15 10.52 15.15
CA GLU A 1080 -29.01 10.56 16.07
C GLU A 1080 -29.14 9.58 17.23
N ALA A 1081 -27.97 9.20 17.78
CA ALA A 1081 -27.92 8.53 19.07
C ALA A 1081 -28.52 9.44 20.15
N ALA A 1082 -29.53 8.95 20.88
CA ALA A 1082 -30.27 9.72 21.88
C ALA A 1082 -29.53 9.91 23.22
N HIS A 1083 -28.22 9.64 23.27
CA HIS A 1083 -27.38 9.74 24.47
C HIS A 1083 -26.13 10.60 24.24
N GLY A 1084 -25.41 10.91 25.32
CA GLY A 1084 -24.12 11.62 25.28
C GLY A 1084 -22.93 10.73 24.84
N THR A 1085 -21.72 11.24 24.94
CA THR A 1085 -20.49 10.60 24.42
C THR A 1085 -19.87 9.52 25.34
N VAL A 1086 -20.39 9.35 26.56
CA VAL A 1086 -19.98 8.37 27.59
C VAL A 1086 -18.49 8.44 27.96
N THR A 1087 -18.05 9.59 28.46
CA THR A 1087 -16.64 9.88 28.81
C THR A 1087 -16.00 8.86 29.76
N ARG A 1088 -16.72 8.37 30.79
CA ARG A 1088 -16.15 7.43 31.77
C ARG A 1088 -15.67 6.15 31.11
N HIS A 1089 -16.50 5.55 30.25
CA HIS A 1089 -16.14 4.32 29.54
C HIS A 1089 -15.03 4.58 28.51
N TYR A 1090 -14.98 5.78 27.92
CA TYR A 1090 -13.88 6.16 27.04
C TYR A 1090 -12.52 6.19 27.75
N GLN A 1091 -12.45 6.68 28.99
CA GLN A 1091 -11.21 6.64 29.77
C GLN A 1091 -10.81 5.20 30.11
N LEU A 1092 -11.77 4.36 30.51
CA LEU A 1092 -11.51 2.93 30.74
C LEU A 1092 -11.03 2.22 29.47
N HIS A 1093 -11.63 2.52 28.32
CA HIS A 1093 -11.22 1.98 27.03
C HIS A 1093 -9.80 2.41 26.65
N LYS A 1094 -9.41 3.67 26.88
CA LYS A 1094 -8.04 4.15 26.69
C LYS A 1094 -7.02 3.42 27.57
N GLU A 1095 -7.43 3.00 28.77
CA GLU A 1095 -6.63 2.19 29.68
C GLU A 1095 -6.62 0.69 29.31
N GLY A 1096 -7.31 0.28 28.24
CA GLY A 1096 -7.44 -1.12 27.83
C GLY A 1096 -8.37 -1.95 28.74
N LYS A 1097 -9.18 -1.31 29.57
CA LYS A 1097 -10.13 -1.98 30.47
C LYS A 1097 -11.44 -2.30 29.75
N GLN A 1098 -12.07 -3.40 30.14
CA GLN A 1098 -13.38 -3.81 29.63
C GLN A 1098 -14.44 -2.77 29.97
N THR A 1099 -15.33 -2.48 29.02
CA THR A 1099 -16.44 -1.54 29.19
C THR A 1099 -17.76 -2.25 28.92
N SER A 1100 -18.87 -1.71 29.42
CA SER A 1100 -20.22 -2.18 29.14
C SER A 1100 -21.11 -0.99 28.73
N THR A 1101 -20.83 -0.42 27.56
CA THR A 1101 -21.60 0.69 27.01
C THR A 1101 -22.74 0.15 26.17
N ASN A 1102 -23.95 0.64 26.43
CA ASN A 1102 -25.17 0.25 25.71
C ASN A 1102 -25.21 0.84 24.30
N PRO A 1103 -25.16 0.03 23.21
CA PRO A 1103 -25.14 0.53 21.84
C PRO A 1103 -26.55 0.73 21.23
N MET A 1104 -27.63 0.44 21.96
CA MET A 1104 -29.00 0.36 21.41
C MET A 1104 -29.42 1.62 20.66
N ALA A 1105 -29.34 2.80 21.28
CA ALA A 1105 -29.72 4.05 20.61
C ALA A 1105 -28.87 4.35 19.37
N SER A 1106 -27.59 3.94 19.35
CA SER A 1106 -26.69 4.15 18.20
C SER A 1106 -27.04 3.20 17.05
N ILE A 1107 -27.37 1.94 17.33
CA ILE A 1107 -27.85 0.97 16.32
C ILE A 1107 -29.20 1.45 15.75
N PHE A 1108 -30.09 1.94 16.61
CA PHE A 1108 -31.38 2.48 16.19
C PHE A 1108 -31.25 3.77 15.38
N ALA A 1109 -30.24 4.61 15.62
CA ALA A 1109 -29.96 5.75 14.75
C ALA A 1109 -29.63 5.28 13.32
N TRP A 1110 -28.71 4.32 13.17
CA TRP A 1110 -28.36 3.73 11.87
C TRP A 1110 -29.57 3.12 11.15
N THR A 1111 -30.28 2.22 11.82
CA THR A 1111 -31.41 1.50 11.22
C THR A 1111 -32.57 2.42 10.86
N ARG A 1112 -32.87 3.47 11.64
CA ARG A 1112 -33.91 4.44 11.29
C ARG A 1112 -33.55 5.28 10.06
N GLY A 1113 -32.29 5.71 9.94
CA GLY A 1113 -31.80 6.40 8.76
C GLY A 1113 -31.86 5.52 7.51
N LEU A 1114 -31.41 4.26 7.63
CA LEU A 1114 -31.42 3.28 6.55
C LEU A 1114 -32.84 2.87 6.14
N ALA A 1115 -33.76 2.68 7.09
CA ALA A 1115 -35.16 2.39 6.78
C ALA A 1115 -35.82 3.55 6.02
N HIS A 1116 -35.50 4.80 6.37
CA HIS A 1116 -36.00 5.96 5.63
C HIS A 1116 -35.38 6.09 4.24
N ARG A 1117 -34.07 5.85 4.08
CA ARG A 1117 -33.43 5.68 2.77
C ARG A 1117 -34.13 4.60 1.95
N GLY A 1118 -34.47 3.47 2.57
CA GLY A 1118 -35.21 2.39 1.95
C GLY A 1118 -36.60 2.82 1.47
N LYS A 1119 -37.30 3.68 2.21
CA LYS A 1119 -38.58 4.26 1.78
C LYS A 1119 -38.42 5.21 0.60
N LEU A 1120 -37.40 6.08 0.62
CA LEU A 1120 -37.13 7.03 -0.46
C LEU A 1120 -36.71 6.33 -1.76
N ASP A 1121 -35.98 5.22 -1.64
CA ASP A 1121 -35.44 4.44 -2.76
C ASP A 1121 -36.38 3.29 -3.19
N GLU A 1122 -37.57 3.16 -2.57
CA GLU A 1122 -38.50 2.03 -2.76
C GLU A 1122 -37.81 0.65 -2.60
N ASN A 1123 -36.91 0.53 -1.62
CA ASN A 1123 -36.09 -0.65 -1.35
C ASN A 1123 -36.61 -1.44 -0.12
N PRO A 1124 -37.50 -2.43 -0.30
CA PRO A 1124 -38.08 -3.20 0.80
C PRO A 1124 -37.06 -4.09 1.51
N ARG A 1125 -35.97 -4.51 0.85
CA ARG A 1125 -34.91 -5.32 1.47
C ARG A 1125 -34.14 -4.49 2.50
N LEU A 1126 -33.82 -3.23 2.19
CA LEU A 1126 -33.17 -2.33 3.15
C LEU A 1126 -34.07 -2.01 4.36
N ILE A 1127 -35.38 -1.87 4.14
CA ILE A 1127 -36.36 -1.71 5.23
C ILE A 1127 -36.36 -2.96 6.12
N SER A 1128 -36.48 -4.15 5.51
CA SER A 1128 -36.51 -5.43 6.22
C SER A 1128 -35.23 -5.71 6.99
N PHE A 1129 -34.07 -5.38 6.42
CA PHE A 1129 -32.77 -5.40 7.09
C PHE A 1129 -32.80 -4.53 8.37
N SER A 1130 -33.27 -3.29 8.24
CA SER A 1130 -33.29 -2.34 9.35
C SER A 1130 -34.22 -2.80 10.47
N GLU A 1131 -35.42 -3.27 10.12
CA GLU A 1131 -36.41 -3.79 11.07
C GLU A 1131 -35.95 -5.09 11.75
N THR A 1132 -35.25 -5.96 11.02
CA THR A 1132 -34.69 -7.20 11.57
C THR A 1132 -33.59 -6.90 12.57
N LEU A 1133 -32.68 -5.98 12.25
CA LEU A 1133 -31.60 -5.62 13.17
C LEU A 1133 -32.14 -5.02 14.47
N GLU A 1134 -33.12 -4.11 14.39
CA GLU A 1134 -33.78 -3.56 15.58
C GLU A 1134 -34.48 -4.64 16.41
N ARG A 1135 -35.17 -5.58 15.77
CA ARG A 1135 -35.83 -6.69 16.46
C ARG A 1135 -34.83 -7.60 17.16
N VAL A 1136 -33.73 -7.99 16.49
CA VAL A 1136 -32.66 -8.81 17.08
C VAL A 1136 -32.06 -8.12 18.31
N CYS A 1137 -31.84 -6.81 18.25
CA CYS A 1137 -31.36 -6.05 19.40
C CYS A 1137 -32.31 -6.14 20.60
N VAL A 1138 -33.62 -5.98 20.38
CA VAL A 1138 -34.64 -6.12 21.45
C VAL A 1138 -34.68 -7.54 21.99
N GLU A 1139 -34.73 -8.55 21.11
CA GLU A 1139 -34.78 -9.96 21.49
C GLU A 1139 -33.52 -10.43 22.24
N THR A 1140 -32.36 -9.85 21.93
CA THR A 1140 -31.11 -10.10 22.67
C THR A 1140 -31.27 -9.69 24.12
N VAL A 1141 -31.76 -8.47 24.38
CA VAL A 1141 -32.03 -8.00 25.73
C VAL A 1141 -33.15 -8.80 26.40
N GLU A 1142 -34.25 -9.11 25.69
CA GLU A 1142 -35.36 -9.92 26.23
C GLU A 1142 -34.92 -11.33 26.63
N SER A 1143 -33.86 -11.86 26.01
CA SER A 1143 -33.29 -13.18 26.36
C SER A 1143 -32.39 -13.18 27.60
N GLY A 1144 -32.14 -12.02 28.22
CA GLY A 1144 -31.31 -11.86 29.40
C GLY A 1144 -29.87 -11.43 29.12
N CYS A 1145 -29.47 -11.36 27.86
CA CYS A 1145 -28.17 -10.82 27.44
C CYS A 1145 -28.26 -9.30 27.38
N MET A 1146 -27.70 -8.57 28.35
CA MET A 1146 -27.84 -7.11 28.43
C MET A 1146 -26.61 -6.43 28.99
N THR A 1147 -26.45 -5.14 28.75
CA THR A 1147 -25.36 -4.34 29.30
C THR A 1147 -25.60 -4.01 30.78
N GLN A 1148 -24.53 -3.65 31.49
CA GLN A 1148 -24.52 -3.38 32.93
C GLN A 1148 -25.56 -2.32 33.36
N ASP A 1149 -25.81 -1.28 32.57
CA ASP A 1149 -26.85 -0.27 32.86
C ASP A 1149 -28.26 -0.88 32.90
N LEU A 1150 -28.56 -1.80 31.98
CA LEU A 1150 -29.84 -2.49 31.93
C LEU A 1150 -29.97 -3.52 33.06
N ALA A 1151 -28.89 -4.24 33.37
CA ALA A 1151 -28.87 -5.18 34.50
C ALA A 1151 -29.09 -4.47 35.85
N ARG A 1152 -28.52 -3.27 36.03
CA ARG A 1152 -28.79 -2.41 37.20
C ARG A 1152 -30.28 -2.07 37.33
N ALA A 1153 -30.94 -1.74 36.22
CA ALA A 1153 -32.37 -1.47 36.20
C ALA A 1153 -33.19 -2.72 36.56
N VAL A 1154 -32.86 -3.88 35.99
CA VAL A 1154 -33.55 -5.15 36.24
C VAL A 1154 -33.40 -5.61 37.70
N HIS A 1155 -32.20 -5.52 38.27
CA HIS A 1155 -31.90 -5.98 39.63
C HIS A 1155 -32.12 -4.90 40.71
N ALA A 1156 -32.43 -3.66 40.33
CA ALA A 1156 -32.60 -2.52 41.23
C ALA A 1156 -31.40 -2.32 42.20
N THR A 1157 -30.18 -2.46 41.68
CA THR A 1157 -28.92 -2.30 42.44
C THR A 1157 -27.85 -1.63 41.57
N GLU A 1158 -26.94 -0.87 42.18
CA GLU A 1158 -25.77 -0.29 41.49
C GLU A 1158 -24.73 -1.35 41.09
N ASP A 1159 -24.68 -2.45 41.84
CA ASP A 1159 -23.76 -3.57 41.63
C ASP A 1159 -24.58 -4.83 41.30
N PRO A 1160 -24.95 -5.03 40.03
CA PRO A 1160 -25.73 -6.21 39.62
C PRO A 1160 -24.88 -7.48 39.76
N PRO A 1161 -25.49 -8.66 40.00
CA PRO A 1161 -24.77 -9.92 40.21
C PRO A 1161 -23.76 -10.22 39.10
N GLU A 1162 -22.61 -10.78 39.46
CA GLU A 1162 -21.59 -11.18 38.48
C GLU A 1162 -22.18 -12.21 37.49
N GLY A 1163 -21.98 -11.98 36.19
CA GLY A 1163 -22.58 -12.78 35.10
C GLY A 1163 -24.00 -12.37 34.68
N SER A 1164 -24.62 -11.36 35.31
CA SER A 1164 -25.95 -10.83 34.90
C SER A 1164 -25.90 -9.78 33.78
N TRP A 1165 -24.70 -9.42 33.32
CA TRP A 1165 -24.48 -8.42 32.28
C TRP A 1165 -23.30 -8.81 31.40
N LEU A 1166 -23.27 -8.23 30.19
CA LEU A 1166 -22.25 -8.43 29.17
C LEU A 1166 -21.45 -7.15 28.97
N SER A 1167 -20.16 -7.30 28.65
CA SER A 1167 -19.37 -6.18 28.13
C SER A 1167 -19.86 -5.73 26.75
N THR A 1168 -19.41 -4.56 26.32
CA THR A 1168 -19.76 -3.98 25.02
C THR A 1168 -19.50 -4.99 23.88
N GLU A 1169 -18.32 -5.62 23.87
CA GLU A 1169 -17.93 -6.59 22.83
C GLU A 1169 -18.75 -7.88 22.86
N GLU A 1170 -19.02 -8.41 24.05
CA GLU A 1170 -19.84 -9.62 24.21
C GLU A 1170 -21.29 -9.37 23.77
N PHE A 1171 -21.83 -8.19 24.09
CA PHE A 1171 -23.17 -7.80 23.68
C PHE A 1171 -23.28 -7.64 22.16
N PHE A 1172 -22.28 -7.01 21.50
CA PHE A 1172 -22.21 -6.96 20.04
C PHE A 1172 -22.14 -8.35 19.39
N SER A 1173 -21.34 -9.24 19.97
CA SER A 1173 -21.15 -10.59 19.44
C SER A 1173 -22.44 -11.42 19.52
N GLU A 1174 -23.24 -11.25 20.58
CA GLU A 1174 -24.54 -11.89 20.70
C GLU A 1174 -25.57 -11.32 19.70
N ILE A 1175 -25.56 -9.99 19.46
CA ILE A 1175 -26.39 -9.37 18.41
C ILE A 1175 -26.01 -9.90 17.04
N GLU A 1176 -24.71 -9.90 16.69
CA GLU A 1176 -24.18 -10.34 15.39
C GLU A 1176 -24.56 -11.79 15.10
N LYS A 1177 -24.31 -12.69 16.07
CA LYS A 1177 -24.66 -14.11 15.96
C LYS A 1177 -26.15 -14.34 15.68
N ARG A 1178 -27.04 -13.59 16.32
CA ARG A 1178 -28.49 -13.70 16.08
C ARG A 1178 -28.89 -13.09 14.75
N PHE A 1179 -28.30 -11.95 14.42
CA PHE A 1179 -28.58 -11.23 13.19
C PHE A 1179 -28.18 -12.04 11.96
N GLU A 1180 -27.02 -12.70 11.98
CA GLU A 1180 -26.55 -13.61 10.92
C GLU A 1180 -27.54 -14.75 10.64
N GLN A 1181 -28.21 -15.28 11.67
CA GLN A 1181 -29.18 -16.36 11.50
C GLN A 1181 -30.46 -15.89 10.80
N GLU A 1182 -30.89 -14.67 11.09
CA GLU A 1182 -32.16 -14.15 10.60
C GLU A 1182 -32.03 -13.43 9.26
N ILE A 1183 -30.89 -12.78 9.00
CA ILE A 1183 -30.69 -12.01 7.78
C ILE A 1183 -30.68 -12.89 6.53
N GLN A 1184 -30.33 -14.17 6.64
CA GLN A 1184 -30.40 -15.13 5.53
C GLN A 1184 -31.81 -15.29 4.94
N SER A 1185 -32.86 -14.89 5.68
CA SER A 1185 -34.24 -14.91 5.20
C SER A 1185 -34.63 -13.70 4.33
N ILE A 1186 -33.75 -12.70 4.18
CA ILE A 1186 -33.96 -11.41 3.48
C ILE A 1186 -33.12 -11.32 2.19
#